data_AF-A0A516NFC8-F1
#
_entry.id   AF-A0A516NFC8-F1
#
_cell.length_a   1.000
_cell.length_b   1.000
_cell.length_c   1.000
_cell.angle_alpha   90.00
_cell.angle_beta   90.00
_cell.angle_gamma   90.00
#
_symmetry.space_group_name_H-M   'P 1'
#
loop_
_entity.id
_entity.type
_entity.pdbx_description
1 polymer ?
#
loop_
_entity_poly.entity_id
_entity_poly.type
_entity_poly.pdbx_seq_one_letter_code
_entity_poly.pdbx_strand_id
1 'polypeptide(L)'
;MPLRGARGLDRERREPDVYLATAIATARTLPTLRSWLCCSPHMVSPLRVRISGGSEGRTTEDWGIQVTPTASTTEHNPTAGMRVRVVLVGLGFGLLLGGTALGLYSWFWASTVPLKLPSGLPQDAPKTFAVAAAIAGVLLLVVTVAAFRRGRRSEGSENYQGAVEAWTTFIAGFTLVVLAGMAYFHHLPSLYARIRTDHPYFTRLPTAMAATVLVAIGGLLVLGLLRRVTTVWGIGYRAIAVPAVVGLAVSAALGVVAVRAGDDSVNIDHTTAAPAAIPGSPDRLGAERYRIRLPPREQDDRDIDIVAAGTGFVIATPAGITAYDGATGVERWHYRRTPQNGESTMGYASDSLLAADGGAVVLAVWRGLGYRAFDAVTGEILWADSDFLRDKSQSGWFDVGREYATTAPQSLLLATATQTARYDARTGKRLWLTEIDFSSCPGLNRNWNPHISHAATDTTIYWVVDCEQDGRSWYQVRAFDAATGAQVASRDFAHRPTADRSKSSDVYAGVERMANTAVVSWSDRDTGLGASHMLIDAPGHVPSTPIRYGSSYRLYGADPSGPQVARHFSSRDTGDRLEIGDADRDTLAFTLTNTGLESTKMGPSVVFLGTEIAALVRDRTLGPYRLHVRSWSRENGAPASAQPVETGDEYCQSPTIVTAASALLVVCSPLRYDEQPTTVIGYTAEPAR
;
A
#
# COMPACT_ATOMS: atom_id res chain seq x y z
N MET A 1 49.85 -1.26 42.95
CA MET A 1 50.00 -2.51 43.74
C MET A 1 48.84 -2.61 44.72
N PRO A 2 48.25 -3.81 44.96
CA PRO A 2 47.04 -4.16 44.19
C PRO A 2 45.86 -4.82 44.96
N LEU A 3 44.77 -5.08 44.19
CA LEU A 3 43.73 -6.15 44.26
C LEU A 3 42.46 -6.02 45.14
N ARG A 4 41.31 -5.96 44.45
CA ARG A 4 40.02 -6.71 44.58
C ARG A 4 38.87 -5.80 44.08
N GLY A 5 37.95 -6.14 43.18
CA GLY A 5 37.52 -7.37 42.53
C GLY A 5 35.98 -7.45 42.55
N ALA A 6 35.31 -7.38 41.39
CA ALA A 6 33.98 -7.99 41.08
C ALA A 6 33.46 -7.49 39.72
N ARG A 7 33.58 -8.32 38.67
CA ARG A 7 32.50 -9.10 37.99
C ARG A 7 31.76 -8.33 36.89
N GLY A 8 32.28 -8.48 35.67
CA GLY A 8 31.54 -8.30 34.42
C GLY A 8 30.71 -9.54 34.08
N LEU A 9 29.59 -9.32 33.40
CA LEU A 9 28.78 -10.34 32.73
C LEU A 9 29.03 -10.20 31.22
N ASP A 10 29.94 -11.03 30.71
CA ASP A 10 30.10 -11.28 29.27
C ASP A 10 29.02 -12.26 28.81
N ARG A 11 28.27 -11.86 27.79
CA ARG A 11 27.27 -12.70 27.12
C ARG A 11 27.97 -13.42 25.96
N GLU A 12 28.38 -14.64 26.24
CA GLU A 12 29.05 -15.55 25.31
C GLU A 12 28.15 -15.88 24.10
N ARG A 13 28.70 -15.65 22.90
CA ARG A 13 28.23 -16.22 21.63
C ARG A 13 28.33 -17.75 21.68
N ARG A 14 27.24 -18.43 21.34
CA ARG A 14 27.25 -19.80 20.81
C ARG A 14 26.18 -19.93 19.72
N GLU A 15 26.63 -19.96 18.47
CA GLU A 15 25.90 -20.59 17.36
C GLU A 15 26.70 -21.83 16.95
N PRO A 16 26.08 -23.00 16.82
CA PRO A 16 26.73 -24.17 16.24
C PRO A 16 26.45 -24.27 14.74
N ASP A 17 27.52 -24.53 13.99
CA ASP A 17 27.48 -25.12 12.66
C ASP A 17 26.74 -26.47 12.68
N VAL A 18 25.62 -26.56 11.93
CA VAL A 18 25.19 -27.80 11.26
C VAL A 18 24.53 -27.43 9.94
N TYR A 19 25.35 -27.23 8.90
CA TYR A 19 24.95 -27.50 7.53
C TYR A 19 24.97 -29.02 7.31
N LEU A 20 24.13 -29.50 6.38
CA LEU A 20 24.17 -30.84 5.77
C LEU A 20 23.34 -31.96 6.44
N ALA A 21 22.00 -31.88 6.40
CA ALA A 21 21.12 -33.07 6.27
C ALA A 21 19.61 -32.70 6.19
N THR A 22 19.13 -32.11 5.10
CA THR A 22 17.68 -32.20 4.76
C THR A 22 17.43 -31.98 3.26
N ALA A 23 18.11 -32.76 2.41
CA ALA A 23 17.91 -32.76 0.96
C ALA A 23 17.12 -33.98 0.43
N ILE A 24 16.53 -34.81 1.31
CA ILE A 24 15.81 -36.02 0.88
C ILE A 24 14.59 -36.25 1.80
N ALA A 25 13.59 -35.36 1.78
CA ALA A 25 12.29 -35.61 2.43
C ALA A 25 11.11 -34.72 1.99
N THR A 26 11.09 -34.17 0.77
CA THR A 26 9.93 -33.40 0.25
C THR A 26 9.61 -33.78 -1.19
N ALA A 27 9.46 -35.08 -1.44
CA ALA A 27 9.01 -35.65 -2.72
C ALA A 27 7.63 -36.34 -2.64
N ARG A 28 6.84 -36.11 -1.60
CA ARG A 28 5.49 -36.69 -1.49
C ARG A 28 4.54 -35.72 -0.82
N THR A 29 3.93 -34.84 -1.63
CA THR A 29 2.52 -34.39 -1.55
C THR A 29 2.33 -33.12 -2.39
N LEU A 30 1.97 -33.28 -3.65
CA LEU A 30 1.38 -32.22 -4.48
C LEU A 30 0.21 -32.85 -5.25
N PRO A 31 -1.06 -32.66 -4.82
CA PRO A 31 -2.22 -32.99 -5.61
C PRO A 31 -2.88 -31.70 -6.08
N THR A 32 -2.39 -31.06 -7.15
CA THR A 32 -3.09 -29.93 -7.80
C THR A 32 -2.56 -29.69 -9.20
N LEU A 33 -2.83 -30.62 -10.12
CA LEU A 33 -2.71 -30.38 -11.57
C LEU A 33 -3.78 -31.14 -12.37
N ARG A 34 -4.89 -31.52 -11.71
CA ARG A 34 -5.96 -32.35 -12.31
C ARG A 34 -7.32 -31.67 -12.47
N SER A 35 -7.48 -30.39 -12.11
CA SER A 35 -8.80 -29.72 -12.13
C SER A 35 -9.04 -28.73 -13.28
N TRP A 36 -8.12 -28.55 -14.22
CA TRP A 36 -8.27 -27.52 -15.29
C TRP A 36 -8.71 -28.05 -16.66
N LEU A 37 -9.18 -29.30 -16.79
CA LEU A 37 -9.55 -29.89 -18.09
C LEU A 37 -10.98 -30.45 -18.21
N CYS A 38 -11.89 -30.17 -17.27
CA CYS A 38 -13.26 -30.68 -17.36
C CYS A 38 -14.29 -29.54 -17.33
N CYS A 39 -14.54 -28.91 -18.49
CA CYS A 39 -15.84 -28.29 -18.82
C CYS A 39 -15.94 -27.92 -20.32
N SER A 40 -16.44 -28.86 -21.14
CA SER A 40 -17.26 -28.56 -22.32
C SER A 40 -17.80 -29.87 -22.94
N PRO A 41 -19.07 -30.22 -22.72
CA PRO A 41 -19.78 -31.17 -23.55
C PRO A 41 -20.62 -30.42 -24.59
N HIS A 42 -20.49 -30.83 -25.86
CA HIS A 42 -21.49 -30.78 -26.95
C HIS A 42 -20.86 -30.39 -28.30
N MET A 43 -20.54 -31.40 -29.11
CA MET A 43 -20.91 -31.52 -30.52
C MET A 43 -20.23 -32.77 -31.10
N VAL A 44 -20.93 -33.91 -31.04
CA VAL A 44 -20.58 -35.10 -31.82
C VAL A 44 -21.51 -35.13 -33.02
N SER A 45 -20.96 -34.90 -34.22
CA SER A 45 -21.63 -35.23 -35.48
C SER A 45 -21.12 -36.60 -35.95
N PRO A 46 -21.98 -37.57 -36.30
CA PRO A 46 -21.55 -38.86 -36.79
C PRO A 46 -21.16 -38.79 -38.27
N LEU A 47 -19.97 -39.29 -38.59
CA LEU A 47 -19.47 -39.48 -39.95
C LEU A 47 -20.21 -40.66 -40.60
N ARG A 48 -21.01 -40.42 -41.64
CA ARG A 48 -21.58 -41.48 -42.51
C ARG A 48 -20.52 -41.97 -43.50
N VAL A 49 -20.15 -43.24 -43.40
CA VAL A 49 -19.43 -43.97 -44.45
C VAL A 49 -20.45 -44.48 -45.46
N ARG A 50 -20.31 -44.09 -46.74
CA ARG A 50 -21.11 -44.59 -47.86
C ARG A 50 -20.25 -45.57 -48.65
N ILE A 51 -20.59 -46.86 -48.59
CA ILE A 51 -20.06 -47.90 -49.46
C ILE A 51 -21.01 -47.98 -50.66
N SER A 52 -20.52 -47.74 -51.88
CA SER A 52 -21.24 -48.03 -53.11
C SER A 52 -20.59 -49.21 -53.83
N GLY A 53 -21.29 -50.34 -53.85
CA GLY A 53 -21.04 -51.42 -54.79
C GLY A 53 -21.69 -51.09 -56.14
N GLY A 54 -20.98 -51.40 -57.22
CA GLY A 54 -21.46 -51.31 -58.60
C GLY A 54 -20.89 -52.47 -59.40
N SER A 55 -21.80 -53.31 -59.89
CA SER A 55 -21.62 -54.58 -60.58
C SER A 55 -21.34 -54.44 -62.07
N GLU A 56 -20.61 -55.44 -62.59
CA GLU A 56 -20.69 -56.08 -63.92
C GLU A 56 -20.94 -55.25 -65.19
N GLY A 57 -19.99 -55.35 -66.12
CA GLY A 57 -20.15 -55.03 -67.53
C GLY A 57 -18.95 -55.52 -68.35
N ARG A 58 -19.07 -56.73 -68.90
CA ARG A 58 -18.07 -57.45 -69.70
C ARG A 58 -18.27 -57.12 -71.18
N THR A 59 -17.28 -56.57 -71.88
CA THR A 59 -17.10 -56.77 -73.33
C THR A 59 -15.63 -56.76 -73.69
N THR A 60 -15.26 -57.79 -74.43
CA THR A 60 -13.99 -58.11 -75.07
C THR A 60 -13.65 -57.14 -76.18
N GLU A 61 -12.43 -56.62 -76.21
CA GLU A 61 -11.72 -56.32 -77.45
C GLU A 61 -10.20 -56.37 -77.20
N ASP A 62 -9.56 -57.15 -78.04
CA ASP A 62 -8.12 -57.41 -78.13
C ASP A 62 -7.41 -56.21 -78.80
N TRP A 63 -6.09 -56.28 -78.89
CA TRP A 63 -5.13 -55.41 -79.63
C TRP A 63 -4.36 -54.35 -78.83
N GLY A 64 -3.06 -54.63 -78.68
CA GLY A 64 -2.02 -53.60 -78.74
C GLY A 64 -1.23 -53.34 -77.46
N ILE A 65 -0.39 -54.29 -77.05
CA ILE A 65 0.67 -54.00 -76.06
C ILE A 65 1.72 -53.11 -76.74
N GLN A 66 1.56 -51.79 -76.61
CA GLN A 66 2.68 -50.85 -76.60
C GLN A 66 3.15 -50.70 -75.15
N VAL A 67 4.28 -51.32 -74.83
CA VAL A 67 5.01 -51.02 -73.59
C VAL A 67 5.60 -49.62 -73.73
N THR A 68 4.80 -48.62 -73.37
CA THR A 68 5.32 -47.31 -73.01
C THR A 68 5.81 -47.45 -71.56
N PRO A 69 7.05 -47.10 -71.21
CA PRO A 69 7.46 -47.06 -69.82
C PRO A 69 6.65 -45.96 -69.12
N THR A 70 5.49 -46.30 -68.56
CA THR A 70 4.91 -45.52 -67.49
C THR A 70 5.90 -45.61 -66.36
N ALA A 71 6.76 -44.59 -66.25
CA ALA A 71 7.50 -44.33 -65.03
C ALA A 71 6.45 -44.37 -63.92
N SER A 72 6.46 -45.44 -63.14
CA SER A 72 5.74 -45.48 -61.88
C SER A 72 6.39 -44.37 -61.07
N THR A 73 5.82 -43.17 -61.12
CA THR A 73 5.98 -42.19 -60.07
C THR A 73 5.44 -42.88 -58.84
N THR A 74 6.32 -43.62 -58.16
CA THR A 74 6.12 -44.05 -56.79
C THR A 74 5.87 -42.76 -56.05
N GLU A 75 4.59 -42.42 -55.93
CA GLU A 75 4.11 -41.26 -55.21
C GLU A 75 4.62 -41.47 -53.80
N HIS A 76 5.77 -40.86 -53.52
CA HIS A 76 6.56 -41.12 -52.34
C HIS A 76 5.81 -40.46 -51.22
N ASN A 77 4.78 -41.17 -50.73
CA ASN A 77 3.90 -40.67 -49.69
C ASN A 77 4.81 -40.29 -48.53
N PRO A 78 4.88 -39.00 -48.17
CA PRO A 78 5.81 -38.54 -47.16
C PRO A 78 5.55 -39.36 -45.91
N THR A 79 6.60 -40.04 -45.43
CA THR A 79 6.51 -40.92 -44.26
C THR A 79 5.80 -40.18 -43.13
N ALA A 80 4.95 -40.87 -42.37
CA ALA A 80 4.13 -40.23 -41.34
C ALA A 80 4.95 -39.29 -40.42
N GLY A 81 6.19 -39.67 -40.10
CA GLY A 81 7.12 -38.85 -39.34
C GLY A 81 7.48 -37.50 -39.98
N MET A 82 7.51 -37.39 -41.31
CA MET A 82 7.77 -36.13 -42.02
C MET A 82 6.58 -35.17 -41.92
N ARG A 83 5.36 -35.68 -42.02
CA ARG A 83 4.13 -34.88 -41.85
C ARG A 83 4.06 -34.28 -40.45
N VAL A 84 4.35 -35.08 -39.42
CA VAL A 84 4.39 -34.60 -38.02
C VAL A 84 5.43 -33.48 -37.86
N ARG A 85 6.65 -33.66 -38.40
CA ARG A 85 7.70 -32.63 -38.30
C ARG A 85 7.32 -31.31 -38.96
N VAL A 86 6.70 -31.35 -40.14
CA VAL A 86 6.24 -30.12 -40.82
C VAL A 86 5.16 -29.41 -40.01
N VAL A 87 4.25 -30.15 -39.39
CA VAL A 87 3.23 -29.57 -38.51
C VAL A 87 3.88 -28.89 -37.30
N LEU A 88 4.85 -29.56 -36.64
CA LEU A 88 5.57 -29.00 -35.49
C LEU A 88 6.35 -27.73 -35.86
N VAL A 89 6.94 -27.68 -37.06
CA VAL A 89 7.67 -26.49 -37.52
C VAL A 89 6.77 -25.34 -37.87
N GLY A 90 5.67 -25.60 -38.58
CA GLY A 90 4.67 -24.56 -38.82
C GLY A 90 4.19 -23.98 -37.50
N LEU A 91 3.84 -24.84 -36.54
CA LEU A 91 3.46 -24.43 -35.18
C LEU A 91 4.56 -23.62 -34.50
N GLY A 92 5.80 -24.10 -34.50
CA GLY A 92 6.96 -23.44 -33.90
C GLY A 92 7.25 -22.06 -34.52
N PHE A 93 7.11 -21.93 -35.83
CA PHE A 93 7.24 -20.65 -36.53
C PHE A 93 6.15 -19.66 -36.10
N GLY A 94 4.89 -20.11 -35.99
CA GLY A 94 3.79 -19.30 -35.46
C GLY A 94 4.06 -18.80 -34.04
N LEU A 95 4.55 -19.70 -33.17
CA LEU A 95 4.91 -19.36 -31.78
C LEU A 95 6.09 -18.40 -31.70
N LEU A 96 7.12 -18.54 -32.55
CA LEU A 96 8.24 -17.61 -32.63
C LEU A 96 7.79 -16.21 -33.06
N LEU A 97 6.96 -16.12 -34.09
CA LEU A 97 6.41 -14.85 -34.57
C LEU A 97 5.59 -14.16 -33.47
N GLY A 98 4.67 -14.90 -32.84
CA GLY A 98 3.85 -14.38 -31.74
C GLY A 98 4.66 -14.02 -30.50
N GLY A 99 5.63 -14.85 -30.10
CA GLY A 99 6.52 -14.60 -28.96
C GLY A 99 7.42 -13.38 -29.18
N THR A 100 7.91 -13.19 -30.40
CA THR A 100 8.71 -12.01 -30.79
C THR A 100 7.86 -10.74 -30.72
N ALA A 101 6.65 -10.77 -31.30
CA ALA A 101 5.72 -9.64 -31.25
C ALA A 101 5.34 -9.29 -29.80
N LEU A 102 5.10 -10.31 -28.95
CA LEU A 102 4.81 -10.11 -27.54
C LEU A 102 6.02 -9.58 -26.75
N GLY A 103 7.24 -10.00 -27.10
CA GLY A 103 8.48 -9.44 -26.54
C GLY A 103 8.65 -7.96 -26.88
N LEU A 104 8.36 -7.57 -28.13
CA LEU A 104 8.35 -6.17 -28.55
C LEU A 104 7.24 -5.36 -27.86
N TYR A 105 6.03 -5.92 -27.74
CA TYR A 105 4.94 -5.34 -26.96
C TYR A 105 5.39 -5.03 -25.52
N SER A 106 5.97 -6.04 -24.87
CA SER A 106 6.48 -5.97 -23.50
C SER A 106 7.55 -4.89 -23.33
N TRP A 107 8.42 -4.74 -24.33
CA TRP A 107 9.51 -3.76 -24.30
C TRP A 107 9.01 -2.32 -24.43
N PHE A 108 8.15 -2.01 -25.41
CA PHE A 108 7.82 -0.62 -25.76
C PHE A 108 6.47 -0.14 -25.23
N TRP A 109 5.46 -1.00 -25.12
CA TRP A 109 4.08 -0.59 -24.85
C TRP A 109 3.53 -1.06 -23.50
N ALA A 110 4.09 -2.12 -22.93
CA ALA A 110 3.61 -2.64 -21.65
C ALA A 110 3.97 -1.70 -20.49
N SER A 111 3.00 -1.55 -19.57
CA SER A 111 3.11 -0.76 -18.35
C SER A 111 4.23 -1.24 -17.43
N THR A 112 4.83 -0.30 -16.70
CA THR A 112 5.97 -0.55 -15.81
C THR A 112 5.71 -0.02 -14.42
N VAL A 113 6.30 -0.70 -13.44
CA VAL A 113 6.38 -0.23 -12.06
C VAL A 113 7.86 -0.16 -11.67
N PRO A 114 8.32 0.92 -11.02
CA PRO A 114 9.67 0.98 -10.48
C PRO A 114 9.85 -0.10 -9.40
N LEU A 115 10.73 -1.07 -9.66
CA LEU A 115 10.98 -2.19 -8.74
C LEU A 115 12.10 -1.84 -7.77
N LYS A 116 11.80 -1.92 -6.47
CA LYS A 116 12.81 -1.84 -5.39
C LYS A 116 13.13 -3.26 -4.91
N LEU A 117 13.95 -3.98 -5.68
CA LEU A 117 14.37 -5.34 -5.34
C LEU A 117 15.55 -5.33 -4.36
N PRO A 118 15.71 -6.38 -3.53
CA PRO A 118 16.90 -6.57 -2.71
C PRO A 118 18.20 -6.44 -3.52
N SER A 119 19.27 -5.99 -2.85
CA SER A 119 20.59 -5.82 -3.46
C SER A 119 21.06 -7.09 -4.17
N GLY A 120 21.38 -6.98 -5.46
CA GLY A 120 21.87 -8.11 -6.30
C GLY A 120 20.90 -8.57 -7.38
N LEU A 121 19.61 -8.22 -7.31
CA LEU A 121 18.67 -8.45 -8.42
C LEU A 121 18.62 -7.24 -9.37
N PRO A 122 18.68 -7.45 -10.70
CA PRO A 122 18.58 -6.35 -11.65
C PRO A 122 17.17 -5.73 -11.60
N GLN A 123 17.08 -4.45 -11.26
CA GLN A 123 15.82 -3.68 -11.24
C GLN A 123 15.11 -3.70 -12.61
N ASP A 124 15.88 -3.85 -13.68
CA ASP A 124 15.40 -3.95 -15.06
C ASP A 124 15.07 -5.38 -15.51
N ALA A 125 14.98 -6.36 -14.60
CA ALA A 125 14.75 -7.77 -14.96
C ALA A 125 13.62 -7.97 -16.00
N PRO A 126 12.39 -7.41 -15.83
CA PRO A 126 11.32 -7.59 -16.81
C PRO A 126 11.68 -7.08 -18.21
N LYS A 127 12.42 -5.96 -18.29
CA LYS A 127 12.90 -5.37 -19.54
C LYS A 127 13.97 -6.26 -20.18
N THR A 128 14.92 -6.76 -19.40
CA THR A 128 15.96 -7.69 -19.89
C THR A 128 15.35 -8.94 -20.50
N PHE A 129 14.32 -9.53 -19.88
CA PHE A 129 13.61 -10.69 -20.44
C PHE A 129 12.84 -10.34 -21.71
N ALA A 130 12.14 -9.21 -21.75
CA ALA A 130 11.44 -8.75 -22.95
C ALA A 130 12.39 -8.57 -24.14
N VAL A 131 13.53 -7.90 -23.90
CA VAL A 131 14.56 -7.65 -24.92
C VAL A 131 15.24 -8.95 -25.34
N ALA A 132 15.62 -9.81 -24.40
CA ALA A 132 16.24 -11.11 -24.71
C ALA A 132 15.30 -11.99 -25.53
N ALA A 133 14.02 -12.08 -25.17
CA ALA A 133 13.02 -12.83 -25.92
C ALA A 133 12.79 -12.25 -27.33
N ALA A 134 12.73 -10.92 -27.46
CA ALA A 134 12.58 -10.27 -28.76
C ALA A 134 13.80 -10.53 -29.68
N ILE A 135 15.02 -10.35 -29.17
CA ILE A 135 16.26 -10.60 -29.94
C ILE A 135 16.37 -12.08 -30.32
N ALA A 136 16.16 -12.98 -29.36
CA ALA A 136 16.19 -14.43 -29.59
C ALA A 136 15.14 -14.84 -30.63
N GLY A 137 13.92 -14.30 -30.51
CA GLY A 137 12.83 -14.54 -31.44
C GLY A 137 13.15 -14.08 -32.87
N VAL A 138 13.63 -12.84 -33.04
CA VAL A 138 14.07 -12.31 -34.35
C VAL A 138 15.19 -13.17 -34.94
N LEU A 139 16.20 -13.50 -34.14
CA LEU A 139 17.35 -14.28 -34.59
C LEU A 139 16.94 -15.71 -35.00
N LEU A 140 16.07 -16.37 -34.24
CA LEU A 140 15.52 -17.67 -34.60
C LEU A 140 14.63 -17.60 -35.85
N LEU A 141 13.81 -16.56 -36.00
CA LEU A 141 13.00 -16.34 -37.21
C LEU A 141 13.90 -16.15 -38.45
N VAL A 142 14.94 -15.32 -38.36
CA VAL A 142 15.92 -15.10 -39.44
C VAL A 142 16.62 -16.41 -39.80
N VAL A 143 17.10 -17.16 -38.82
CA VAL A 143 17.73 -18.48 -39.03
C VAL A 143 16.76 -19.46 -39.70
N THR A 144 15.51 -19.51 -39.24
CA THR A 144 14.47 -20.40 -39.80
C THR A 144 14.16 -20.05 -41.25
N VAL A 145 13.97 -18.76 -41.54
CA VAL A 145 13.68 -18.28 -42.90
C VAL A 145 14.89 -18.47 -43.82
N ALA A 146 16.11 -18.21 -43.33
CA ALA A 146 17.34 -18.44 -44.09
C ALA A 146 17.54 -19.92 -44.41
N ALA A 147 17.35 -20.80 -43.43
CA ALA A 147 17.40 -22.25 -43.61
C ALA A 147 16.35 -22.71 -44.63
N PHE A 148 15.11 -22.21 -44.54
CA PHE A 148 14.03 -22.54 -45.47
C PHE A 148 14.31 -22.04 -46.91
N ARG A 149 14.74 -20.77 -47.07
CA ARG A 149 15.05 -20.18 -48.39
C ARG A 149 16.26 -20.85 -49.04
N ARG A 150 17.30 -21.19 -48.25
CA ARG A 150 18.49 -21.87 -48.73
C ARG A 150 18.19 -23.33 -49.05
N GLY A 151 17.41 -23.98 -48.18
CA GLY A 151 16.76 -25.25 -48.44
C GLY A 151 16.21 -25.23 -49.85
N ARG A 152 15.33 -24.26 -50.16
CA ARG A 152 14.67 -24.00 -51.46
C ARG A 152 15.58 -23.68 -52.68
N ARG A 153 16.90 -23.53 -52.51
CA ARG A 153 17.83 -23.23 -53.62
C ARG A 153 18.88 -24.30 -53.83
N SER A 154 19.03 -25.21 -52.88
CA SER A 154 20.04 -26.25 -52.93
C SER A 154 19.53 -27.43 -53.76
N GLU A 155 19.91 -27.48 -55.04
CA GLU A 155 19.67 -28.61 -55.96
C GLU A 155 20.56 -29.83 -55.62
N GLY A 156 20.50 -30.31 -54.36
CA GLY A 156 21.10 -31.61 -54.00
C GLY A 156 22.62 -31.66 -53.79
N SER A 157 23.33 -30.53 -53.73
CA SER A 157 24.76 -30.50 -53.38
C SER A 157 24.97 -30.82 -51.88
N GLU A 158 25.28 -32.07 -51.55
CA GLU A 158 25.47 -32.58 -50.17
C GLU A 158 26.61 -31.89 -49.40
N ASN A 159 27.69 -31.43 -50.06
CA ASN A 159 28.90 -30.97 -49.37
C ASN A 159 28.80 -29.59 -48.68
N TYR A 160 27.94 -28.68 -49.16
CA TYR A 160 27.74 -27.35 -48.53
C TYR A 160 26.58 -27.30 -47.52
N GLN A 161 25.85 -28.41 -47.36
CA GLN A 161 24.68 -28.49 -46.48
C GLN A 161 25.10 -28.65 -45.01
N GLY A 162 26.15 -29.44 -44.73
CA GLY A 162 26.58 -29.73 -43.36
C GLY A 162 27.01 -28.50 -42.55
N ALA A 163 27.74 -27.56 -43.17
CA ALA A 163 28.24 -26.38 -42.46
C ALA A 163 27.10 -25.44 -42.02
N VAL A 164 26.14 -25.15 -42.90
CA VAL A 164 25.04 -24.23 -42.56
C VAL A 164 24.05 -24.87 -41.60
N GLU A 165 23.79 -26.17 -41.73
CA GLU A 165 22.96 -26.90 -40.76
C GLU A 165 23.63 -26.94 -39.38
N ALA A 166 24.95 -27.12 -39.31
CA ALA A 166 25.70 -27.04 -38.07
C ALA A 166 25.63 -25.64 -37.44
N TRP A 167 25.83 -24.58 -38.23
CA TRP A 167 25.75 -23.19 -37.76
C TRP A 167 24.34 -22.81 -37.29
N THR A 168 23.30 -23.14 -38.05
CA THR A 168 21.91 -22.83 -37.68
C THR A 168 21.47 -23.59 -36.43
N THR A 169 21.85 -24.88 -36.32
CA THR A 169 21.62 -25.69 -35.11
C THR A 169 22.40 -25.14 -33.91
N PHE A 170 23.65 -24.72 -34.10
CA PHE A 170 24.46 -24.11 -33.04
C PHE A 170 23.83 -22.81 -32.54
N ILE A 171 23.45 -21.90 -33.43
CA ILE A 171 22.82 -20.61 -33.07
C ILE A 171 21.51 -20.84 -32.32
N ALA A 172 20.66 -21.73 -32.83
CA ALA A 172 19.38 -22.01 -32.19
C ALA A 172 19.55 -22.72 -30.84
N GLY A 173 20.45 -23.70 -30.73
CA GLY A 173 20.80 -24.37 -29.48
C GLY A 173 21.40 -23.41 -28.46
N PHE A 174 22.34 -22.56 -28.87
CA PHE A 174 22.95 -21.53 -28.03
C PHE A 174 21.90 -20.55 -27.51
N THR A 175 21.00 -20.07 -28.38
CA THR A 175 19.91 -19.17 -27.98
C THR A 175 19.01 -19.79 -26.91
N LEU A 176 18.65 -21.07 -27.06
CA LEU A 176 17.86 -21.80 -26.06
C LEU A 176 18.61 -22.00 -24.74
N VAL A 177 19.91 -22.31 -24.80
CA VAL A 177 20.77 -22.43 -23.61
C VAL A 177 20.88 -21.09 -22.87
N VAL A 178 21.00 -19.97 -23.60
CA VAL A 178 21.02 -18.63 -22.99
C VAL A 178 19.68 -18.32 -22.32
N LEU A 179 18.54 -18.56 -22.97
CA LEU A 179 17.23 -18.35 -22.37
C LEU A 179 16.99 -19.24 -21.14
N ALA A 180 17.38 -20.52 -21.21
CA ALA A 180 17.29 -21.44 -20.09
C ALA A 180 18.23 -21.06 -18.94
N GLY A 181 19.46 -20.65 -19.26
CA GLY A 181 20.43 -20.14 -18.30
C GLY A 181 19.90 -18.90 -17.59
N MET A 182 19.40 -17.91 -18.33
CA MET A 182 18.75 -16.73 -17.73
C MET A 182 17.58 -17.12 -16.83
N ALA A 183 16.73 -18.05 -17.26
CA ALA A 183 15.61 -18.53 -16.46
C ALA A 183 16.06 -19.17 -15.13
N TYR A 184 17.13 -19.95 -15.18
CA TYR A 184 17.71 -20.64 -14.05
C TYR A 184 18.44 -19.69 -13.09
N PHE A 185 19.38 -18.88 -13.59
CA PHE A 185 20.22 -17.99 -12.79
C PHE A 185 19.44 -16.85 -12.14
N HIS A 186 18.32 -16.42 -12.73
CA HIS A 186 17.44 -15.41 -12.15
C HIS A 186 16.26 -15.98 -11.36
N HIS A 187 16.19 -17.30 -11.19
CA HIS A 187 15.11 -18.00 -10.50
C HIS A 187 13.72 -17.48 -10.94
N LEU A 188 13.47 -17.45 -12.25
CA LEU A 188 12.32 -16.77 -12.84
C LEU A 188 10.97 -17.04 -12.14
N PRO A 189 10.60 -18.29 -11.78
CA PRO A 189 9.33 -18.55 -11.11
C PRO A 189 9.22 -17.88 -9.74
N SER A 190 10.29 -17.92 -8.92
CA SER A 190 10.26 -17.30 -7.59
C SER A 190 10.35 -15.78 -7.67
N LEU A 191 11.13 -15.25 -8.63
CA LEU A 191 11.15 -13.81 -8.92
C LEU A 191 9.77 -13.31 -9.38
N TYR A 192 9.11 -14.07 -10.27
CA TYR A 192 7.77 -13.75 -10.74
C TYR A 192 6.74 -13.76 -9.60
N ALA A 193 6.76 -14.81 -8.76
CA ALA A 193 5.89 -14.91 -7.59
C ALA A 193 6.13 -13.73 -6.64
N ARG A 194 7.39 -13.46 -6.27
CA ARG A 194 7.77 -12.36 -5.37
C ARG A 194 7.36 -10.99 -5.92
N ILE A 195 7.61 -10.72 -7.21
CA ILE A 195 7.23 -9.43 -7.79
C ILE A 195 5.70 -9.26 -7.75
N ARG A 196 4.92 -10.31 -7.98
CA ARG A 196 3.44 -10.22 -7.89
C ARG A 196 2.92 -10.09 -6.47
N THR A 197 3.63 -10.58 -5.46
CA THR A 197 3.22 -10.39 -4.05
C THR A 197 3.54 -8.98 -3.55
N ASP A 198 4.73 -8.47 -3.91
CA ASP A 198 5.33 -7.28 -3.30
C ASP A 198 5.15 -6.00 -4.13
N HIS A 199 4.71 -6.12 -5.39
CA HIS A 199 4.52 -4.98 -6.29
C HIS A 199 3.19 -5.03 -7.03
N PRO A 200 2.64 -3.85 -7.41
CA PRO A 200 1.42 -3.75 -8.21
C PRO A 200 1.53 -4.58 -9.47
N TYR A 201 0.42 -5.11 -9.94
CA TYR A 201 0.44 -5.92 -11.15
C TYR A 201 0.70 -4.97 -12.33
N PHE A 202 1.62 -5.37 -13.21
CA PHE A 202 1.93 -4.60 -14.42
C PHE A 202 2.13 -5.54 -15.60
N THR A 203 1.79 -5.07 -16.80
CA THR A 203 1.69 -5.93 -17.98
C THR A 203 3.05 -6.44 -18.46
N ARG A 204 4.15 -5.68 -18.28
CA ARG A 204 5.46 -6.04 -18.82
C ARG A 204 5.99 -7.39 -18.33
N LEU A 205 5.87 -7.70 -17.04
CA LEU A 205 6.43 -8.93 -16.48
C LEU A 205 5.77 -10.20 -17.07
N PRO A 206 4.44 -10.41 -16.97
CA PRO A 206 3.80 -11.59 -17.54
C PRO A 206 3.94 -11.66 -19.06
N THR A 207 3.92 -10.54 -19.79
CA THR A 207 4.13 -10.57 -21.25
C THR A 207 5.56 -10.93 -21.62
N ALA A 208 6.57 -10.48 -20.86
CA ALA A 208 7.96 -10.90 -21.05
C ALA A 208 8.16 -12.40 -20.78
N MET A 209 7.52 -12.93 -19.73
CA MET A 209 7.56 -14.37 -19.41
C MET A 209 6.89 -15.20 -20.50
N ALA A 210 5.69 -14.80 -20.93
CA ALA A 210 4.97 -15.47 -22.01
C ALA A 210 5.77 -15.43 -23.31
N ALA A 211 6.38 -14.28 -23.66
CA ALA A 211 7.26 -14.16 -24.82
C ALA A 211 8.46 -15.12 -24.74
N THR A 212 9.12 -15.19 -23.59
CA THR A 212 10.27 -16.09 -23.35
C THR A 212 9.87 -17.56 -23.52
N VAL A 213 8.73 -17.98 -22.95
CA VAL A 213 8.20 -19.34 -23.07
C VAL A 213 7.82 -19.66 -24.52
N LEU A 214 7.11 -18.75 -25.20
CA LEU A 214 6.74 -18.90 -26.61
C LEU A 214 7.96 -19.05 -27.53
N VAL A 215 8.99 -18.22 -27.32
CA VAL A 215 10.23 -18.27 -28.10
C VAL A 215 11.02 -19.54 -27.81
N ALA A 216 11.09 -19.98 -26.55
CA ALA A 216 11.77 -21.22 -26.18
C ALA A 216 11.09 -22.45 -26.79
N ILE A 217 9.76 -22.57 -26.66
CA ILE A 217 8.99 -23.68 -27.24
C ILE A 217 9.06 -23.63 -28.78
N GLY A 218 8.85 -22.45 -29.37
CA GLY A 218 8.95 -22.27 -30.82
C GLY A 218 10.33 -22.63 -31.36
N GLY A 219 11.39 -22.22 -30.66
CA GLY A 219 12.77 -22.57 -30.97
C GLY A 219 13.03 -24.07 -30.91
N LEU A 220 12.58 -24.76 -29.85
CA LEU A 220 12.69 -26.22 -29.72
C LEU A 220 11.98 -26.97 -30.86
N LEU A 221 10.77 -26.52 -31.22
CA LEU A 221 9.99 -27.12 -32.31
C LEU A 221 10.65 -26.94 -33.67
N VAL A 222 11.28 -25.79 -33.92
CA VAL A 222 12.01 -25.54 -35.18
C VAL A 222 13.36 -26.28 -35.21
N LEU A 223 14.05 -26.40 -34.06
CA LEU A 223 15.36 -27.05 -33.95
C LEU A 223 15.33 -28.51 -34.43
N GLY A 224 14.23 -29.23 -34.17
CA GLY A 224 14.03 -30.61 -34.62
C GLY A 224 14.06 -30.78 -36.15
N LEU A 225 13.88 -29.71 -36.92
CA LEU A 225 13.84 -29.74 -38.38
C LEU A 225 15.10 -29.17 -39.06
N LEU A 226 15.89 -28.35 -38.36
CA LEU A 226 17.14 -27.77 -38.89
C LEU A 226 18.14 -28.84 -39.36
N ARG A 227 18.02 -30.08 -38.85
CA ARG A 227 18.84 -31.23 -39.26
C ARG A 227 18.43 -31.91 -40.57
N ARG A 228 17.27 -31.58 -41.19
CA ARG A 228 16.76 -32.21 -42.43
C ARG A 228 15.87 -31.27 -43.25
N VAL A 229 16.31 -30.03 -43.47
CA VAL A 229 15.49 -29.00 -44.15
C VAL A 229 15.23 -29.34 -45.63
N THR A 230 16.13 -30.09 -46.25
CA THR A 230 16.04 -30.53 -47.65
C THR A 230 14.83 -31.41 -47.94
N THR A 231 14.29 -32.14 -46.95
CA THR A 231 13.18 -33.06 -47.16
C THR A 231 11.79 -32.40 -47.10
N VAL A 232 11.71 -31.13 -46.72
CA VAL A 232 10.44 -30.39 -46.53
C VAL A 232 9.85 -29.88 -47.85
N TRP A 233 10.63 -29.90 -48.93
CA TRP A 233 10.26 -29.34 -50.23
C TRP A 233 9.07 -30.01 -50.93
N GLY A 234 8.88 -31.31 -50.70
CA GLY A 234 7.77 -32.06 -51.30
C GLY A 234 6.41 -31.73 -50.68
N ILE A 235 6.38 -30.89 -49.64
CA ILE A 235 5.18 -30.62 -48.86
C ILE A 235 4.65 -29.23 -49.21
N GLY A 236 3.40 -29.17 -49.69
CA GLY A 236 2.77 -27.92 -50.12
C GLY A 236 2.68 -26.87 -49.01
N TYR A 237 2.76 -25.58 -49.37
CA TYR A 237 2.77 -24.45 -48.44
C TYR A 237 1.62 -24.47 -47.41
N ARG A 238 0.47 -25.02 -47.79
CA ARG A 238 -0.72 -25.15 -46.92
C ARG A 238 -0.44 -25.97 -45.66
N ALA A 239 0.42 -26.99 -45.73
CA ALA A 239 0.76 -27.84 -44.59
C ALA A 239 1.64 -27.15 -43.55
N ILE A 240 2.31 -26.05 -43.91
CA ILE A 240 3.07 -25.20 -42.97
C ILE A 240 2.20 -24.03 -42.48
N ALA A 241 1.44 -23.42 -43.40
CA ALA A 241 0.63 -22.24 -43.11
C ALA A 241 -0.45 -22.50 -42.04
N VAL A 242 -1.17 -23.62 -42.12
CA VAL A 242 -2.24 -23.93 -41.15
C VAL A 242 -1.69 -24.09 -39.72
N PRO A 243 -0.66 -24.92 -39.46
CA PRO A 243 -0.05 -25.00 -38.13
C PRO A 243 0.57 -23.69 -37.65
N ALA A 244 1.12 -22.86 -38.55
CA ALA A 244 1.64 -21.54 -38.19
C ALA A 244 0.54 -20.58 -37.72
N VAL A 245 -0.62 -20.58 -38.39
CA VAL A 245 -1.80 -19.84 -37.94
C VAL A 245 -2.27 -20.35 -36.57
N VAL A 246 -2.26 -21.66 -36.34
CA VAL A 246 -2.58 -22.24 -35.02
C VAL A 246 -1.59 -21.77 -33.95
N GLY A 247 -0.28 -21.80 -34.24
CA GLY A 247 0.75 -21.32 -33.33
C GLY A 247 0.57 -19.84 -32.99
N LEU A 248 0.27 -19.02 -33.99
CA LEU A 248 0.00 -17.60 -33.79
C LEU A 248 -1.28 -17.36 -32.97
N ALA A 249 -2.34 -18.16 -33.18
CA ALA A 249 -3.56 -18.09 -32.39
C ALA A 249 -3.30 -18.47 -30.91
N VAL A 250 -2.47 -19.49 -30.66
CA VAL A 250 -2.03 -19.86 -29.31
C VAL A 250 -1.23 -18.73 -28.66
N SER A 251 -0.31 -18.09 -29.41
CA SER A 251 0.43 -16.93 -28.92
C SER A 251 -0.47 -15.74 -28.60
N ALA A 252 -1.47 -15.46 -29.43
CA ALA A 252 -2.44 -14.39 -29.20
C ALA A 252 -3.25 -14.66 -27.92
N ALA A 253 -3.75 -15.89 -27.74
CA ALA A 253 -4.47 -16.29 -26.53
C ALA A 253 -3.59 -16.15 -25.27
N LEU A 254 -2.34 -16.61 -25.31
CA LEU A 254 -1.37 -16.42 -24.22
C LEU A 254 -1.04 -14.95 -23.97
N GLY A 255 -0.97 -14.14 -25.02
CA GLY A 255 -0.79 -12.69 -24.90
C GLY A 255 -1.94 -12.02 -24.15
N VAL A 256 -3.20 -12.37 -24.46
CA VAL A 256 -4.37 -11.85 -23.74
C VAL A 256 -4.35 -12.26 -22.27
N VAL A 257 -4.04 -13.53 -21.98
CA VAL A 257 -3.90 -14.02 -20.60
C VAL A 257 -2.78 -13.30 -19.86
N ALA A 258 -1.63 -13.08 -20.51
CA ALA A 258 -0.49 -12.39 -19.92
C ALA A 258 -0.80 -10.91 -19.64
N VAL A 259 -1.47 -10.21 -20.56
CA VAL A 259 -1.91 -8.83 -20.34
C VAL A 259 -2.89 -8.76 -19.18
N ARG A 260 -3.90 -9.64 -19.15
CA ARG A 260 -4.88 -9.70 -18.04
C ARG A 260 -4.22 -10.08 -16.71
N ALA A 261 -3.17 -10.89 -16.72
CA ALA A 261 -2.40 -11.22 -15.53
C ALA A 261 -1.56 -10.03 -15.02
N GLY A 262 -1.26 -9.04 -15.87
CA GLY A 262 -0.58 -7.82 -15.47
C GLY A 262 -1.49 -6.61 -15.30
N ASP A 263 -2.79 -6.81 -15.39
CA ASP A 263 -3.79 -5.78 -15.09
C ASP A 263 -3.97 -5.72 -13.57
N ASP A 264 -3.71 -4.57 -12.95
CA ASP A 264 -3.91 -4.38 -11.50
C ASP A 264 -5.36 -4.08 -11.14
N SER A 265 -6.15 -3.57 -12.09
CA SER A 265 -7.53 -3.13 -11.83
C SER A 265 -8.43 -4.28 -11.37
N VAL A 266 -8.15 -5.50 -11.83
CA VAL A 266 -8.86 -6.72 -11.43
C VAL A 266 -8.59 -7.15 -9.99
N ASN A 267 -7.56 -6.61 -9.34
CA ASN A 267 -7.25 -6.85 -7.93
C ASN A 267 -7.77 -5.72 -7.03
N ILE A 268 -8.45 -4.72 -7.59
CA ILE A 268 -8.96 -3.58 -6.88
C ILE A 268 -10.48 -3.70 -6.85
N ASP A 269 -11.03 -3.81 -5.65
CA ASP A 269 -12.45 -3.63 -5.41
C ASP A 269 -12.65 -2.18 -4.94
N HIS A 270 -13.07 -1.33 -5.87
CA HIS A 270 -13.31 0.09 -5.64
C HIS A 270 -14.77 0.41 -5.94
N THR A 271 -15.52 0.67 -4.87
CA THR A 271 -16.90 1.15 -4.96
C THR A 271 -16.94 2.59 -4.52
N THR A 272 -17.59 3.46 -5.30
CA THR A 272 -17.82 4.87 -4.98
C THR A 272 -19.25 5.12 -4.54
N ALA A 273 -19.47 6.22 -3.82
CA ALA A 273 -20.78 6.67 -3.37
C ALA A 273 -21.23 7.93 -4.13
N ALA A 274 -22.55 8.16 -4.17
CA ALA A 274 -23.09 9.42 -4.62
C ALA A 274 -22.64 10.58 -3.69
N PRO A 275 -22.42 11.79 -4.22
CA PRO A 275 -22.18 12.98 -3.41
C PRO A 275 -23.29 13.19 -2.38
N ALA A 276 -22.91 13.65 -1.19
CA ALA A 276 -23.83 13.97 -0.10
C ALA A 276 -23.30 15.17 0.70
N ALA A 277 -24.21 15.93 1.31
CA ALA A 277 -23.82 16.97 2.24
C ALA A 277 -23.18 16.34 3.49
N ILE A 278 -22.14 16.97 4.02
CA ILE A 278 -21.48 16.56 5.26
C ILE A 278 -22.31 17.10 6.43
N PRO A 279 -22.90 16.22 7.28
CA PRO A 279 -23.57 16.68 8.49
C PRO A 279 -22.57 17.30 9.47
N GLY A 280 -23.08 18.18 10.36
CA GLY A 280 -22.28 18.67 11.47
C GLY A 280 -21.93 17.56 12.49
N SER A 281 -20.97 17.85 13.36
CA SER A 281 -20.72 17.07 14.57
C SER A 281 -21.97 17.02 15.44
N PRO A 282 -22.21 15.93 16.20
CA PRO A 282 -23.39 15.85 17.06
C PRO A 282 -23.35 16.91 18.18
N ASP A 283 -24.52 17.48 18.49
CA ASP A 283 -24.65 18.48 19.55
C ASP A 283 -24.62 17.89 20.97
N ARG A 284 -25.02 16.62 21.10
CA ARG A 284 -25.16 15.91 22.39
C ARG A 284 -24.86 14.42 22.24
N LEU A 285 -24.58 13.74 23.35
CA LEU A 285 -24.41 12.29 23.36
C LEU A 285 -25.76 11.59 23.12
N GLY A 286 -25.83 10.79 22.06
CA GLY A 286 -27.00 9.99 21.73
C GLY A 286 -26.93 8.56 22.26
N ALA A 287 -27.90 7.73 21.87
CA ALA A 287 -27.89 6.29 22.16
C ALA A 287 -26.96 5.54 21.19
N GLU A 288 -26.50 4.35 21.58
CA GLU A 288 -25.79 3.44 20.67
C GLU A 288 -26.69 3.12 19.46
N ARG A 289 -26.18 3.36 18.25
CA ARG A 289 -26.91 3.14 17.00
C ARG A 289 -26.38 1.97 16.20
N TYR A 290 -25.07 1.77 16.21
CA TYR A 290 -24.41 0.69 15.49
C TYR A 290 -23.12 0.27 16.18
N ARG A 291 -22.70 -0.97 15.89
CA ARG A 291 -21.48 -1.59 16.36
C ARG A 291 -20.82 -2.35 15.21
N ILE A 292 -19.63 -1.92 14.82
CA ILE A 292 -18.84 -2.53 13.74
C ILE A 292 -17.73 -3.34 14.38
N ARG A 293 -17.72 -4.65 14.13
CA ARG A 293 -16.66 -5.56 14.60
C ARG A 293 -15.70 -5.85 13.46
N LEU A 294 -14.45 -5.45 13.65
CA LEU A 294 -13.37 -5.68 12.71
C LEU A 294 -12.66 -6.99 13.12
N PRO A 295 -12.28 -7.85 12.17
CA PRO A 295 -11.68 -9.13 12.48
C PRO A 295 -10.39 -8.97 13.32
N PRO A 296 -10.04 -9.98 14.15
CA PRO A 296 -8.74 -10.03 14.79
C PRO A 296 -7.60 -9.93 13.76
N ARG A 297 -6.46 -9.37 14.17
CA ARG A 297 -5.29 -9.07 13.33
C ARG A 297 -4.11 -9.92 13.74
N GLU A 298 -3.17 -10.14 12.83
CA GLU A 298 -1.89 -10.75 13.20
C GLU A 298 -1.10 -9.84 14.17
N GLN A 299 -0.33 -10.44 15.07
CA GLN A 299 0.20 -9.82 16.31
C GLN A 299 1.10 -8.59 16.09
N ASP A 300 1.68 -8.42 14.89
CA ASP A 300 2.61 -7.33 14.55
C ASP A 300 1.98 -6.18 13.73
N ASP A 301 0.71 -6.30 13.30
CA ASP A 301 0.08 -5.33 12.40
C ASP A 301 -0.81 -4.34 13.18
N ARG A 302 -0.34 -3.09 13.32
CA ARG A 302 -1.12 -1.95 13.84
C ARG A 302 -2.20 -1.46 12.85
N ASP A 303 -2.72 -2.35 12.01
CA ASP A 303 -3.26 -2.02 10.68
C ASP A 303 -4.66 -1.41 10.62
N ILE A 304 -5.21 -0.96 11.76
CA ILE A 304 -6.49 -0.27 11.75
C ILE A 304 -6.30 1.13 12.24
N ASP A 305 -6.51 2.03 11.30
CA ASP A 305 -6.60 3.45 11.53
C ASP A 305 -8.03 3.90 11.29
N ILE A 306 -8.44 4.89 12.08
CA ILE A 306 -9.79 5.44 12.00
C ILE A 306 -9.66 6.95 12.04
N VAL A 307 -10.26 7.60 11.04
CA VAL A 307 -10.30 9.07 10.96
C VAL A 307 -11.73 9.55 10.74
N ALA A 308 -12.09 10.67 11.35
CA ALA A 308 -13.34 11.36 11.05
C ALA A 308 -13.20 12.05 9.68
N ALA A 309 -14.09 11.73 8.74
CA ALA A 309 -14.02 12.25 7.37
C ALA A 309 -15.36 12.10 6.64
N GLY A 310 -15.61 12.97 5.66
CA GLY A 310 -16.81 12.94 4.85
C GLY A 310 -18.09 13.01 5.69
N THR A 311 -19.06 12.14 5.43
CA THR A 311 -20.33 12.09 6.18
C THR A 311 -20.27 11.23 7.43
N GLY A 312 -19.08 10.83 7.88
CA GLY A 312 -18.89 9.97 9.03
C GLY A 312 -17.41 9.74 9.31
N PHE A 313 -16.94 8.54 8.99
CA PHE A 313 -15.57 8.11 9.29
C PHE A 313 -15.06 7.11 8.26
N VAL A 314 -13.74 7.00 8.17
CA VAL A 314 -13.05 5.99 7.35
C VAL A 314 -12.25 5.08 8.24
N ILE A 315 -12.39 3.78 8.02
CA ILE A 315 -11.59 2.73 8.64
C ILE A 315 -10.61 2.20 7.59
N ALA A 316 -9.33 2.19 7.92
CA ALA A 316 -8.33 1.41 7.20
C ALA A 316 -8.15 0.04 7.87
N THR A 317 -7.85 -0.96 7.06
CA THR A 317 -7.53 -2.35 7.45
C THR A 317 -6.45 -2.85 6.50
N PRO A 318 -5.79 -4.00 6.74
CA PRO A 318 -4.80 -4.53 5.79
C PRO A 318 -5.35 -4.67 4.35
N ALA A 319 -6.66 -4.98 4.23
CA ALA A 319 -7.34 -5.13 2.95
C ALA A 319 -7.55 -3.80 2.19
N GLY A 320 -7.47 -2.65 2.86
CA GLY A 320 -7.73 -1.33 2.28
C GLY A 320 -8.60 -0.46 3.18
N ILE A 321 -9.23 0.55 2.59
CA ILE A 321 -10.02 1.56 3.31
C ILE A 321 -11.51 1.42 3.01
N THR A 322 -12.35 1.73 3.99
CA THR A 322 -13.82 1.68 3.89
C THR A 322 -14.41 2.87 4.63
N ALA A 323 -15.27 3.63 3.96
CA ALA A 323 -15.98 4.75 4.55
C ALA A 323 -17.38 4.34 4.99
N TYR A 324 -17.76 4.85 6.16
CA TYR A 324 -19.03 4.58 6.81
C TYR A 324 -19.79 5.87 7.03
N ASP A 325 -21.10 5.80 6.85
CA ASP A 325 -22.02 6.86 7.21
C ASP A 325 -22.07 7.02 8.74
N GLY A 326 -21.87 8.24 9.24
CA GLY A 326 -21.81 8.46 10.69
C GLY A 326 -23.16 8.28 11.38
N ALA A 327 -24.29 8.55 10.71
CA ALA A 327 -25.60 8.42 11.32
C ALA A 327 -26.09 6.95 11.41
N THR A 328 -25.67 6.11 10.46
CA THR A 328 -26.21 4.74 10.32
C THR A 328 -25.17 3.64 10.52
N GLY A 329 -23.88 3.94 10.41
CA GLY A 329 -22.79 2.96 10.42
C GLY A 329 -22.74 2.07 9.18
N VAL A 330 -23.49 2.43 8.13
CA VAL A 330 -23.54 1.67 6.86
C VAL A 330 -22.35 2.07 5.99
N GLU A 331 -21.74 1.07 5.34
CA GLU A 331 -20.68 1.27 4.34
C GLU A 331 -21.20 2.09 3.16
N ARG A 332 -20.46 3.15 2.80
CA ARG A 332 -20.81 4.04 1.68
C ARG A 332 -19.96 3.76 0.45
N TRP A 333 -18.64 3.70 0.65
CA TRP A 333 -17.66 3.46 -0.40
C TRP A 333 -16.45 2.75 0.20
N HIS A 334 -15.67 2.07 -0.64
CA HIS A 334 -14.45 1.40 -0.21
C HIS A 334 -13.43 1.32 -1.35
N TYR A 335 -12.17 1.26 -0.96
CA TYR A 335 -11.06 0.91 -1.85
C TYR A 335 -10.29 -0.23 -1.18
N ARG A 336 -10.53 -1.44 -1.66
CA ARG A 336 -9.95 -2.69 -1.15
C ARG A 336 -9.08 -3.32 -2.23
N ARG A 337 -8.00 -3.97 -1.82
CA ARG A 337 -7.16 -4.78 -2.70
C ARG A 337 -7.38 -6.25 -2.38
N THR A 338 -7.96 -6.97 -3.32
CA THR A 338 -8.20 -8.41 -3.22
C THR A 338 -7.34 -9.11 -4.26
N PRO A 339 -6.14 -9.57 -3.88
CA PRO A 339 -5.22 -10.16 -4.84
C PRO A 339 -5.78 -11.47 -5.42
N GLN A 340 -5.61 -11.69 -6.73
CA GLN A 340 -6.08 -12.88 -7.45
C GLN A 340 -5.65 -14.22 -6.83
N ASN A 341 -4.48 -14.25 -6.20
CA ASN A 341 -3.89 -15.43 -5.55
C ASN A 341 -4.21 -15.53 -4.05
N GLY A 342 -4.96 -14.58 -3.47
CA GLY A 342 -5.26 -14.53 -2.04
C GLY A 342 -4.08 -14.09 -1.14
N GLU A 343 -2.89 -13.90 -1.71
CA GLU A 343 -1.67 -13.51 -0.99
C GLU A 343 -1.12 -12.20 -1.57
N SER A 344 -1.13 -11.13 -0.79
CA SER A 344 -0.43 -9.89 -1.14
C SER A 344 0.17 -9.24 0.10
N THR A 345 1.42 -8.81 -0.03
CA THR A 345 2.12 -8.01 0.98
C THR A 345 1.89 -6.50 0.77
N MET A 346 1.19 -6.12 -0.32
CA MET A 346 0.78 -4.75 -0.64
C MET A 346 -0.48 -4.32 0.12
N GLY A 347 -0.56 -4.69 1.39
CA GLY A 347 -1.59 -4.20 2.29
C GLY A 347 -1.50 -2.69 2.46
N TYR A 348 -2.57 -2.15 3.01
CA TYR A 348 -2.54 -0.83 3.63
C TYR A 348 -1.34 -0.71 4.60
N ALA A 349 -0.67 0.45 4.61
CA ALA A 349 0.41 0.71 5.55
C ALA A 349 -0.17 1.35 6.81
N SER A 350 0.00 0.69 7.95
CA SER A 350 -0.46 1.14 9.26
C SER A 350 -0.02 2.56 9.62
N ASP A 351 -0.82 3.21 10.45
CA ASP A 351 -0.72 4.60 10.89
C ASP A 351 -0.83 5.65 9.76
N SER A 352 -1.00 5.26 8.48
CA SER A 352 -0.88 6.17 7.32
C SER A 352 -2.15 6.88 6.90
N LEU A 353 -3.30 6.52 7.48
CA LEU A 353 -4.60 7.10 7.19
C LEU A 353 -4.66 8.50 7.78
N LEU A 354 -4.99 9.46 6.93
CA LEU A 354 -5.07 10.86 7.31
C LEU A 354 -6.33 11.47 6.70
N ALA A 355 -7.11 12.17 7.52
CA ALA A 355 -8.16 13.06 7.04
C ALA A 355 -7.57 14.46 6.86
N ALA A 356 -7.81 15.08 5.70
CA ALA A 356 -7.33 16.40 5.36
C ALA A 356 -8.47 17.33 4.94
N ASP A 357 -8.20 18.64 4.97
CA ASP A 357 -9.12 19.70 4.50
C ASP A 357 -10.50 19.64 5.19
N GLY A 358 -10.48 19.71 6.53
CA GLY A 358 -11.70 19.57 7.34
C GLY A 358 -12.38 18.19 7.24
N GLY A 359 -11.69 17.20 6.67
CA GLY A 359 -12.18 15.84 6.50
C GLY A 359 -12.81 15.61 5.12
N ALA A 360 -12.67 16.55 4.19
CA ALA A 360 -13.15 16.41 2.82
C ALA A 360 -12.28 15.47 1.97
N VAL A 361 -11.02 15.26 2.36
CA VAL A 361 -10.07 14.38 1.66
C VAL A 361 -9.52 13.34 2.63
N VAL A 362 -9.37 12.10 2.16
CA VAL A 362 -8.71 11.03 2.90
C VAL A 362 -7.47 10.59 2.15
N LEU A 363 -6.34 10.51 2.84
CA LEU A 363 -5.09 10.00 2.32
C LEU A 363 -4.78 8.66 2.99
N ALA A 364 -4.29 7.70 2.22
CA ALA A 364 -3.83 6.42 2.74
C ALA A 364 -2.64 5.93 1.93
N VAL A 365 -1.75 5.15 2.56
CA VAL A 365 -0.60 4.54 1.91
C VAL A 365 -0.83 3.05 1.76
N TRP A 366 -0.45 2.52 0.61
CA TRP A 366 -0.31 1.08 0.39
C TRP A 366 1.16 0.72 0.23
N ARG A 367 1.59 -0.36 0.89
CA ARG A 367 2.96 -0.88 0.77
C ARG A 367 3.24 -1.17 -0.72
N GLY A 368 4.35 -0.65 -1.25
CA GLY A 368 4.74 -0.80 -2.67
C GLY A 368 4.01 0.11 -3.68
N LEU A 369 2.91 0.76 -3.29
CA LEU A 369 2.10 1.66 -4.13
C LEU A 369 2.28 3.14 -3.80
N GLY A 370 2.51 3.47 -2.52
CA GLY A 370 2.58 4.85 -2.04
C GLY A 370 1.22 5.42 -1.66
N TYR A 371 1.14 6.75 -1.54
CA TYR A 371 -0.08 7.44 -1.14
C TYR A 371 -1.10 7.50 -2.27
N ARG A 372 -2.36 7.48 -1.88
CA ARG A 372 -3.48 7.91 -2.72
C ARG A 372 -4.38 8.83 -1.90
N ALA A 373 -4.93 9.83 -2.57
CA ALA A 373 -5.95 10.69 -1.99
C ALA A 373 -7.32 10.37 -2.58
N PHE A 374 -8.33 10.39 -1.71
CA PHE A 374 -9.71 10.09 -2.01
C PHE A 374 -10.59 11.25 -1.57
N ASP A 375 -11.61 11.54 -2.36
CA ASP A 375 -12.71 12.37 -1.88
C ASP A 375 -13.45 11.62 -0.76
N ALA A 376 -13.53 12.21 0.42
CA ALA A 376 -14.02 11.51 1.60
C ALA A 376 -15.51 11.15 1.54
N VAL A 377 -16.28 11.85 0.70
CA VAL A 377 -17.72 11.66 0.56
C VAL A 377 -18.04 10.59 -0.49
N THR A 378 -17.34 10.63 -1.62
CA THR A 378 -17.63 9.79 -2.79
C THR A 378 -16.68 8.60 -2.94
N GLY A 379 -15.48 8.66 -2.36
CA GLY A 379 -14.44 7.66 -2.55
C GLY A 379 -13.72 7.77 -3.89
N GLU A 380 -13.96 8.81 -4.70
CA GLU A 380 -13.23 9.00 -5.96
C GLU A 380 -11.74 9.23 -5.69
N ILE A 381 -10.87 8.60 -6.50
CA ILE A 381 -9.42 8.83 -6.42
C ILE A 381 -9.14 10.22 -7.00
N LEU A 382 -8.65 11.11 -6.15
CA LEU A 382 -8.32 12.48 -6.52
C LEU A 382 -6.94 12.57 -7.17
N TRP A 383 -5.95 11.90 -6.56
CA TRP A 383 -4.59 11.82 -7.10
C TRP A 383 -3.84 10.62 -6.51
N ALA A 384 -2.86 10.14 -7.29
CA ALA A 384 -1.89 9.10 -6.91
C ALA A 384 -0.43 9.51 -7.22
N ASP A 385 -0.25 10.65 -7.89
CA ASP A 385 1.01 11.38 -8.06
C ASP A 385 0.70 12.87 -7.86
N SER A 386 1.59 13.59 -7.18
CA SER A 386 1.37 15.00 -6.83
C SER A 386 2.67 15.68 -6.38
N ASP A 387 2.66 17.01 -6.29
CA ASP A 387 3.81 17.76 -5.77
C ASP A 387 4.09 17.40 -4.30
N PHE A 388 3.04 17.15 -3.51
CA PHE A 388 3.17 16.61 -2.15
C PHE A 388 4.01 15.33 -2.12
N LEU A 389 3.75 14.38 -3.03
CA LEU A 389 4.49 13.13 -3.06
C LEU A 389 5.94 13.30 -3.52
N ARG A 390 6.18 14.21 -4.46
CA ARG A 390 7.54 14.54 -4.93
C ARG A 390 8.36 15.15 -3.82
N ASP A 391 7.83 16.14 -3.11
CA ASP A 391 8.53 16.79 -1.99
C ASP A 391 8.70 15.81 -0.81
N LYS A 392 7.67 15.04 -0.46
CA LYS A 392 7.75 14.00 0.59
C LYS A 392 8.80 12.92 0.31
N SER A 393 9.03 12.60 -0.96
CA SER A 393 10.03 11.60 -1.36
C SER A 393 11.48 12.09 -1.22
N GLN A 394 11.70 13.40 -1.08
CA GLN A 394 13.02 13.99 -0.86
C GLN A 394 13.45 13.82 0.60
N SER A 395 14.75 13.62 0.83
CA SER A 395 15.30 13.46 2.17
C SER A 395 15.10 14.72 3.03
N GLY A 396 14.63 14.54 4.26
CA GLY A 396 14.53 15.60 5.26
C GLY A 396 13.14 16.24 5.40
N TRP A 397 12.19 15.89 4.53
CA TRP A 397 10.79 16.25 4.71
C TRP A 397 10.09 15.26 5.65
N PHE A 398 9.22 15.79 6.51
CA PHE A 398 8.36 15.02 7.41
C PHE A 398 6.96 15.62 7.47
N ASP A 399 5.97 14.81 7.87
CA ASP A 399 4.60 15.26 8.03
C ASP A 399 4.46 16.18 9.25
N VAL A 400 3.76 17.29 9.05
CA VAL A 400 3.41 18.19 10.15
C VAL A 400 2.04 17.80 10.72
N GLY A 401 1.94 17.69 12.04
CA GLY A 401 0.66 17.44 12.72
C GLY A 401 0.24 15.97 12.83
N ARG A 402 1.02 15.03 12.27
CA ARG A 402 0.77 13.58 12.42
C ARG A 402 1.08 13.13 13.85
N GLU A 403 0.20 13.48 14.78
CA GLU A 403 0.17 12.91 16.11
C GLU A 403 -0.41 11.50 16.02
N TYR A 404 0.25 10.54 16.68
CA TYR A 404 -0.01 9.10 16.70
C TYR A 404 -1.42 8.67 17.18
N ALA A 405 -2.37 9.61 17.34
CA ALA A 405 -3.74 9.35 17.77
C ALA A 405 -4.76 10.38 17.25
N THR A 406 -4.37 11.28 16.33
CA THR A 406 -5.29 12.34 15.89
C THR A 406 -6.28 11.81 14.87
N THR A 407 -7.50 11.59 15.33
CA THR A 407 -8.65 11.22 14.50
C THR A 407 -9.33 12.43 13.86
N ALA A 408 -8.89 13.64 14.23
CA ALA A 408 -9.38 14.91 13.71
C ALA A 408 -8.71 15.28 12.38
N PRO A 409 -9.45 15.89 11.43
CA PRO A 409 -8.88 16.33 10.16
C PRO A 409 -7.77 17.38 10.30
N GLN A 410 -6.82 17.39 9.36
CA GLN A 410 -5.65 18.27 9.41
C GLN A 410 -5.36 18.98 8.07
N SER A 411 -4.50 19.99 8.09
CA SER A 411 -3.96 20.55 6.86
C SER A 411 -2.88 19.65 6.28
N LEU A 412 -2.82 19.50 4.95
CA LEU A 412 -1.77 18.73 4.29
C LEU A 412 -0.47 19.56 4.26
N LEU A 413 0.44 19.24 5.17
CA LEU A 413 1.64 20.01 5.45
C LEU A 413 2.87 19.12 5.50
N LEU A 414 3.96 19.61 4.91
CA LEU A 414 5.30 19.04 5.08
C LEU A 414 6.22 20.10 5.67
N ALA A 415 7.20 19.67 6.46
CA ALA A 415 8.26 20.53 6.95
C ALA A 415 9.62 19.84 6.85
N THR A 416 10.66 20.67 6.76
CA THR A 416 12.06 20.30 6.95
C THR A 416 12.61 21.05 8.16
N ALA A 417 13.93 21.02 8.38
CA ALA A 417 14.56 21.86 9.41
C ALA A 417 14.45 23.37 9.15
N THR A 418 14.20 23.79 7.90
CA THR A 418 14.26 25.21 7.50
C THR A 418 13.11 25.67 6.62
N GLN A 419 12.22 24.77 6.23
CA GLN A 419 11.14 25.06 5.31
C GLN A 419 9.84 24.43 5.78
N THR A 420 8.71 25.08 5.48
CA THR A 420 7.37 24.51 5.60
C THR A 420 6.63 24.70 4.30
N ALA A 421 5.88 23.70 3.87
CA ALA A 421 5.02 23.79 2.69
C ALA A 421 3.61 23.31 3.01
N ARG A 422 2.61 24.00 2.45
CA ARG A 422 1.23 23.54 2.42
C ARG A 422 0.83 23.10 1.03
N TYR A 423 -0.01 22.07 1.01
CA TYR A 423 -0.54 21.49 -0.21
C TYR A 423 -2.06 21.55 -0.18
N ASP A 424 -2.63 21.75 -1.36
CA ASP A 424 -4.05 21.56 -1.59
C ASP A 424 -4.34 20.06 -1.47
N ALA A 425 -5.16 19.65 -0.51
CA ALA A 425 -5.41 18.23 -0.27
C ALA A 425 -6.12 17.56 -1.46
N ARG A 426 -6.96 18.31 -2.19
CA ARG A 426 -7.78 17.78 -3.28
C ARG A 426 -6.98 17.54 -4.57
N THR A 427 -5.94 18.31 -4.81
CA THR A 427 -5.11 18.23 -6.02
C THR A 427 -3.67 17.79 -5.76
N GLY A 428 -3.24 17.83 -4.50
CA GLY A 428 -1.87 17.56 -4.08
C GLY A 428 -0.84 18.60 -4.57
N LYS A 429 -1.30 19.72 -5.13
CA LYS A 429 -0.45 20.82 -5.60
C LYS A 429 0.05 21.65 -4.42
N ARG A 430 1.29 22.11 -4.50
CA ARG A 430 1.86 23.01 -3.49
C ARG A 430 1.18 24.38 -3.59
N LEU A 431 0.62 24.85 -2.48
CA LEU A 431 0.00 26.17 -2.36
C LEU A 431 1.04 27.24 -2.06
N TRP A 432 1.90 26.98 -1.07
CA TRP A 432 2.99 27.86 -0.69
C TRP A 432 4.15 27.07 -0.08
N LEU A 433 5.31 27.72 -0.03
CA LEU A 433 6.53 27.25 0.61
C LEU A 433 7.14 28.44 1.35
N THR A 434 7.29 28.33 2.67
CA THR A 434 7.90 29.35 3.50
C THR A 434 9.26 28.87 3.96
N GLU A 435 10.30 29.65 3.65
CA GLU A 435 11.61 29.51 4.28
C GLU A 435 11.59 30.21 5.64
N ILE A 436 12.10 29.52 6.64
CA ILE A 436 12.08 30.02 8.02
C ILE A 436 13.39 30.75 8.26
N ASP A 437 13.29 32.06 8.44
CA ASP A 437 14.42 32.89 8.83
C ASP A 437 14.71 32.72 10.32
N PHE A 438 15.90 32.23 10.65
CA PHE A 438 16.33 32.07 12.02
C PHE A 438 17.36 33.12 12.46
N SER A 439 17.47 34.23 11.75
CA SER A 439 18.31 35.35 12.16
C SER A 439 17.99 35.82 13.60
N SER A 440 16.71 35.76 14.01
CA SER A 440 16.22 36.10 15.35
C SER A 440 16.30 34.97 16.38
N CYS A 441 16.74 33.78 15.97
CA CYS A 441 16.94 32.61 16.82
C CYS A 441 18.25 31.94 16.39
N PRO A 442 19.40 32.62 16.56
CA PRO A 442 20.69 32.02 16.27
C PRO A 442 20.92 30.84 17.21
N GLY A 443 21.76 29.88 16.79
CA GLY A 443 22.11 28.74 17.63
C GLY A 443 21.85 27.37 16.99
N LEU A 444 22.59 26.41 17.55
CA LEU A 444 22.76 24.98 17.28
C LEU A 444 23.05 24.52 15.84
N ASN A 445 23.87 23.47 15.75
CA ASN A 445 24.10 22.70 14.54
C ASN A 445 22.80 21.94 14.18
N ARG A 446 21.97 22.58 13.37
CA ARG A 446 20.63 22.10 12.97
C ARG A 446 20.67 20.87 12.08
N ASN A 447 21.84 20.52 11.56
CA ASN A 447 22.03 19.34 10.73
C ASN A 447 22.01 18.04 11.55
N TRP A 448 22.18 18.12 12.88
CA TRP A 448 22.36 16.92 13.71
C TRP A 448 21.27 16.70 14.76
N ASN A 449 20.42 17.69 15.03
CA ASN A 449 19.39 17.56 16.07
C ASN A 449 18.05 18.20 15.68
N PRO A 450 17.07 17.42 15.19
CA PRO A 450 15.80 17.91 14.64
C PRO A 450 14.76 18.23 15.74
N HIS A 451 15.15 18.84 16.87
CA HIS A 451 14.20 19.21 17.94
C HIS A 451 13.34 20.44 17.57
N ILE A 452 12.91 20.50 16.32
CA ILE A 452 11.83 21.35 15.89
C ILE A 452 10.57 20.55 16.18
N SER A 453 9.76 21.07 17.10
CA SER A 453 8.43 20.53 17.34
C SER A 453 7.42 21.40 16.60
N HIS A 454 6.45 20.77 15.97
CA HIS A 454 5.47 21.43 15.12
C HIS A 454 4.07 20.87 15.36
N ALA A 455 3.09 21.75 15.33
CA ALA A 455 1.68 21.41 15.37
C ALA A 455 0.93 22.32 14.40
N ALA A 456 -0.16 21.84 13.83
CA ALA A 456 -1.01 22.65 12.96
C ALA A 456 -2.46 22.56 13.41
N THR A 457 -3.09 23.71 13.62
CA THR A 457 -4.54 23.85 13.74
C THR A 457 -5.14 24.13 12.35
N ASP A 458 -6.44 24.37 12.28
CA ASP A 458 -7.09 24.67 11.01
C ASP A 458 -6.60 26.00 10.40
N THR A 459 -6.14 26.93 11.24
CA THR A 459 -5.75 28.29 10.82
C THR A 459 -4.26 28.60 11.00
N THR A 460 -3.54 27.84 11.82
CA THR A 460 -2.20 28.22 12.26
C THR A 460 -1.25 27.03 12.33
N ILE A 461 -0.01 27.25 11.93
CA ILE A 461 1.09 26.31 12.12
C ILE A 461 1.99 26.86 13.21
N TYR A 462 2.19 26.09 14.27
CA TYR A 462 3.02 26.43 15.40
C TYR A 462 4.35 25.70 15.31
N TRP A 463 5.44 26.45 15.49
CA TRP A 463 6.80 25.94 15.53
C TRP A 463 7.40 26.28 16.88
N VAL A 464 8.05 25.30 17.51
CA VAL A 464 8.89 25.53 18.69
C VAL A 464 10.32 25.24 18.31
N VAL A 465 11.16 26.26 18.45
CA VAL A 465 12.57 26.25 18.06
C VAL A 465 13.44 26.52 19.27
N ASP A 466 14.56 25.81 19.37
CA ASP A 466 15.59 26.04 20.39
C ASP A 466 16.60 27.09 19.88
N CYS A 467 16.80 28.14 20.68
CA CYS A 467 17.66 29.27 20.36
C CYS A 467 18.81 29.38 21.36
N GLU A 468 19.98 29.81 20.89
CA GLU A 468 21.17 30.01 21.73
C GLU A 468 22.02 31.18 21.24
N GLN A 469 22.28 32.12 22.15
CA GLN A 469 23.13 33.29 21.90
C GLN A 469 23.78 33.76 23.19
N ASP A 470 25.07 34.16 23.11
CA ASP A 470 25.80 34.81 24.19
C ASP A 470 25.71 34.08 25.55
N GLY A 471 25.81 32.75 25.51
CA GLY A 471 25.76 31.92 26.72
C GLY A 471 24.36 31.80 27.34
N ARG A 472 23.31 32.20 26.64
CA ARG A 472 21.89 31.97 27.02
C ARG A 472 21.21 31.08 25.98
N SER A 473 20.34 30.20 26.47
CA SER A 473 19.41 29.43 25.63
C SER A 473 17.98 29.75 26.01
N TRP A 474 17.07 29.67 25.04
CA TRP A 474 15.64 29.85 25.23
C TRP A 474 14.90 29.07 24.14
N TYR A 475 13.59 28.96 24.30
CA TYR A 475 12.73 28.46 23.24
C TYR A 475 11.95 29.60 22.62
N GLN A 476 11.72 29.52 21.32
CA GLN A 476 10.86 30.45 20.60
C GLN A 476 9.71 29.68 19.99
N VAL A 477 8.48 30.05 20.36
CA VAL A 477 7.29 29.62 19.66
C VAL A 477 6.98 30.63 18.55
N ARG A 478 6.70 30.15 17.35
CA ARG A 478 6.29 30.95 16.19
C ARG A 478 4.96 30.44 15.67
N ALA A 479 4.08 31.36 15.30
CA ALA A 479 2.84 31.05 14.61
C ALA A 479 2.92 31.54 13.17
N PHE A 480 2.58 30.67 12.23
CA PHE A 480 2.44 30.95 10.82
C PHE A 480 0.98 30.79 10.42
N ASP A 481 0.46 31.74 9.65
CA ASP A 481 -0.86 31.61 9.06
C ASP A 481 -0.90 30.42 8.11
N ALA A 482 -1.80 29.46 8.33
CA ALA A 482 -1.84 28.24 7.53
C ALA A 482 -2.22 28.51 6.08
N ALA A 483 -2.99 29.57 5.79
CA ALA A 483 -3.44 29.89 4.43
C ALA A 483 -2.32 30.46 3.55
N THR A 484 -1.47 31.32 4.10
CA THR A 484 -0.45 32.09 3.38
C THR A 484 0.98 31.66 3.66
N GLY A 485 1.21 30.95 4.78
CA GLY A 485 2.55 30.61 5.26
C GLY A 485 3.28 31.79 5.92
N ALA A 486 2.65 32.95 6.07
CA ALA A 486 3.27 34.13 6.66
C ALA A 486 3.38 34.00 8.19
N GLN A 487 4.52 34.41 8.76
CA GLN A 487 4.66 34.48 10.22
C GLN A 487 3.78 35.61 10.77
N VAL A 488 2.89 35.28 11.71
CA VAL A 488 1.92 36.22 12.30
C VAL A 488 2.24 36.59 13.74
N ALA A 489 2.90 35.70 14.48
CA ALA A 489 3.33 35.98 15.84
C ALA A 489 4.54 35.14 16.24
N SER A 490 5.27 35.61 17.26
CA SER A 490 6.35 34.86 17.89
C SER A 490 6.52 35.26 19.34
N ARG A 491 7.04 34.35 20.16
CA ARG A 491 7.37 34.61 21.55
C ARG A 491 8.52 33.76 22.04
N ASP A 492 9.42 34.39 22.75
CA ASP A 492 10.50 33.72 23.49
C ASP A 492 10.02 33.30 24.88
N PHE A 493 10.48 32.14 25.35
CA PHE A 493 10.15 31.61 26.66
C PHE A 493 11.27 30.71 27.22
N ALA A 494 11.19 30.43 28.53
CA ALA A 494 12.12 29.55 29.25
C ALA A 494 13.61 29.92 29.06
N HIS A 495 13.94 31.21 29.21
CA HIS A 495 15.33 31.67 29.16
C HIS A 495 16.17 31.07 30.29
N ARG A 496 17.35 30.54 29.94
CA ARG A 496 18.29 29.93 30.88
C ARG A 496 19.75 30.10 30.44
N PRO A 497 20.72 30.02 31.37
CA PRO A 497 22.13 29.93 31.01
C PRO A 497 22.42 28.66 30.18
N THR A 498 23.27 28.77 29.16
CA THR A 498 23.67 27.64 28.30
C THR A 498 24.48 26.60 29.08
N ALA A 499 25.24 27.03 30.09
CA ALA A 499 26.01 26.13 30.94
C ALA A 499 25.14 25.06 31.62
N ASP A 500 23.88 25.38 31.93
CA ASP A 500 22.94 24.48 32.59
C ASP A 500 22.41 23.40 31.64
N ARG A 501 22.45 23.64 30.33
CA ARG A 501 22.02 22.68 29.30
C ARG A 501 22.85 21.39 29.32
N SER A 502 24.16 21.50 29.56
CA SER A 502 25.07 20.34 29.60
C SER A 502 24.72 19.33 30.70
N LYS A 503 23.99 19.77 31.73
CA LYS A 503 23.56 18.94 32.86
C LYS A 503 22.17 18.34 32.64
N SER A 504 21.35 18.95 31.79
CA SER A 504 20.00 18.50 31.46
C SER A 504 19.93 18.04 29.99
N SER A 505 20.20 16.76 29.73
CA SER A 505 19.87 16.15 28.44
C SER A 505 18.35 16.11 28.14
N ASP A 506 17.52 16.62 29.05
CA ASP A 506 16.11 16.21 29.19
C ASP A 506 15.10 17.37 29.18
N VAL A 507 15.53 18.62 28.96
CA VAL A 507 14.58 19.72 28.79
C VAL A 507 14.24 19.82 27.31
N TYR A 508 13.07 19.31 26.93
CA TYR A 508 12.51 19.43 25.59
C TYR A 508 11.27 20.31 25.64
N ALA A 509 11.20 21.28 24.72
CA ALA A 509 9.95 21.98 24.46
C ALA A 509 9.26 21.33 23.26
N GLY A 510 8.03 20.90 23.46
CA GLY A 510 7.17 20.33 22.42
C GLY A 510 5.97 21.23 22.16
N VAL A 511 5.40 21.11 20.97
CA VAL A 511 4.06 21.60 20.67
C VAL A 511 3.21 20.46 20.14
N GLU A 512 2.02 20.33 20.71
CA GLU A 512 1.03 19.31 20.37
C GLU A 512 -0.28 19.98 19.96
N ARG A 513 -1.04 19.33 19.07
CA ARG A 513 -2.35 19.81 18.62
C ARG A 513 -3.43 19.18 19.49
N MET A 514 -4.26 20.00 20.12
CA MET A 514 -5.47 19.56 20.80
C MET A 514 -6.67 20.26 20.16
N ALA A 515 -7.36 19.57 19.26
CA ALA A 515 -8.39 20.17 18.40
C ALA A 515 -7.88 21.44 17.71
N ASN A 516 -8.45 22.63 17.96
CA ASN A 516 -7.95 23.90 17.41
C ASN A 516 -7.07 24.70 18.36
N THR A 517 -6.57 24.07 19.43
CA THR A 517 -5.66 24.66 20.41
C THR A 517 -4.28 24.01 20.32
N ALA A 518 -3.23 24.81 20.26
CA ALA A 518 -1.86 24.34 20.38
C ALA A 518 -1.41 24.32 21.85
N VAL A 519 -0.80 23.21 22.25
CA VAL A 519 -0.25 23.02 23.59
C VAL A 519 1.26 23.05 23.49
N VAL A 520 1.88 24.17 23.88
CA VAL A 520 3.34 24.25 23.99
C VAL A 520 3.72 23.82 25.40
N SER A 521 4.48 22.75 25.56
CA SER A 521 4.89 22.25 26.88
C SER A 521 6.39 22.05 26.98
N TRP A 522 6.96 22.24 28.17
CA TRP A 522 8.36 21.98 28.47
C TRP A 522 8.51 21.62 29.95
N SER A 523 9.49 20.78 30.28
CA SER A 523 9.79 20.45 31.69
C SER A 523 11.13 21.02 32.10
N ASP A 524 11.16 21.72 33.24
CA ASP A 524 12.40 22.12 33.89
C ASP A 524 12.64 21.22 35.11
N ARG A 525 13.43 20.15 34.91
CA ARG A 525 13.70 19.16 35.98
C ARG A 525 14.40 19.77 37.19
N ASP A 526 15.18 20.84 37.01
CA ASP A 526 15.97 21.42 38.08
C ASP A 526 15.10 22.14 39.11
N THR A 527 13.90 22.57 38.72
CA THR A 527 12.96 23.24 39.62
C THR A 527 12.13 22.28 40.48
N GLY A 528 12.04 21.00 40.11
CA GLY A 528 11.11 20.05 40.72
C GLY A 528 9.63 20.41 40.52
N LEU A 529 9.34 21.50 39.81
CA LEU A 529 8.01 21.89 39.38
C LEU A 529 7.63 21.00 38.19
N GLY A 530 6.36 20.59 38.10
CA GLY A 530 5.85 19.82 36.96
C GLY A 530 6.07 20.51 35.61
N ALA A 531 5.61 19.89 34.53
CA ALA A 531 5.70 20.50 33.19
C ALA A 531 5.02 21.88 33.19
N SER A 532 5.70 22.83 32.56
CA SER A 532 5.17 24.15 32.26
C SER A 532 4.59 24.15 30.86
N HIS A 533 3.57 24.97 30.61
CA HIS A 533 2.93 25.00 29.30
C HIS A 533 2.22 26.33 28.99
N MET A 534 1.91 26.49 27.71
CA MET A 534 1.07 27.54 27.13
C MET A 534 -0.05 26.87 26.32
N LEU A 535 -1.27 27.39 26.43
CA LEU A 535 -2.41 26.97 25.60
C LEU A 535 -2.76 28.11 24.65
N ILE A 536 -2.60 27.86 23.36
CA ILE A 536 -2.69 28.88 22.32
C ILE A 536 -3.83 28.47 21.39
N ASP A 537 -4.99 29.10 21.54
CA ASP A 537 -6.18 28.82 20.72
C ASP A 537 -6.25 29.68 19.45
N ALA A 538 -5.51 30.78 19.41
CA ALA A 538 -5.41 31.67 18.25
C ALA A 538 -3.97 32.18 18.03
N PRO A 539 -3.57 32.41 16.76
CA PRO A 539 -2.21 32.86 16.43
C PRO A 539 -1.86 34.19 17.10
N GLY A 540 -2.82 35.11 17.20
CA GLY A 540 -2.65 36.42 17.82
C GLY A 540 -2.42 36.36 19.33
N HIS A 541 -2.72 35.23 19.98
CA HIS A 541 -2.56 35.06 21.42
C HIS A 541 -1.16 34.62 21.83
N VAL A 542 -0.32 34.13 20.91
CA VAL A 542 1.07 33.71 21.18
C VAL A 542 1.83 34.70 22.09
N PRO A 543 1.82 36.03 21.84
CA PRO A 543 2.56 36.98 22.68
C PRO A 543 1.99 37.15 24.09
N SER A 544 0.69 36.93 24.29
CA SER A 544 -0.04 37.22 25.53
C SER A 544 -0.43 36.00 26.36
N THR A 545 -0.44 34.79 25.78
CA THR A 545 -0.87 33.56 26.46
C THR A 545 -0.11 33.36 27.78
N PRO A 546 -0.78 33.18 28.92
CA PRO A 546 -0.09 32.98 30.20
C PRO A 546 0.84 31.74 30.16
N ILE A 547 2.07 31.89 30.68
CA ILE A 547 2.93 30.74 30.97
C ILE A 547 2.49 30.16 32.30
N ARG A 548 2.14 28.87 32.29
CA ARG A 548 1.73 28.15 33.50
C ARG A 548 2.89 27.32 34.00
N TYR A 549 3.32 27.57 35.24
CA TYR A 549 4.45 26.89 35.86
C TYR A 549 3.99 25.74 36.75
N GLY A 550 4.71 24.62 36.69
CA GLY A 550 4.60 23.56 37.69
C GLY A 550 3.23 22.91 37.78
N SER A 551 2.46 22.92 36.70
CA SER A 551 1.10 22.42 36.74
C SER A 551 1.11 20.89 36.89
N SER A 552 0.39 20.38 37.88
CA SER A 552 0.20 18.93 38.08
C SER A 552 -0.94 18.38 37.22
N TYR A 553 -1.60 19.23 36.43
CA TYR A 553 -2.73 18.81 35.62
C TYR A 553 -2.29 18.27 34.27
N ARG A 554 -3.10 17.36 33.74
CA ARG A 554 -2.97 16.86 32.37
C ARG A 554 -4.09 17.44 31.51
N LEU A 555 -3.79 17.70 30.25
CA LEU A 555 -4.80 18.14 29.29
C LEU A 555 -5.45 16.92 28.66
N TYR A 556 -6.77 16.94 28.57
CA TYR A 556 -7.57 15.78 28.14
C TYR A 556 -8.39 16.03 26.87
N GLY A 557 -8.56 17.29 26.48
CA GLY A 557 -9.29 17.70 25.28
C GLY A 557 -9.42 19.22 25.19
N ALA A 558 -9.74 19.72 24.00
CA ALA A 558 -10.03 21.12 23.74
C ALA A 558 -11.23 21.23 22.79
N ASP A 559 -11.95 22.34 22.91
CA ASP A 559 -13.07 22.66 22.04
C ASP A 559 -12.57 23.02 20.63
N PRO A 560 -13.01 22.33 19.57
CA PRO A 560 -12.63 22.69 18.20
C PRO A 560 -13.17 24.06 17.76
N SER A 561 -14.18 24.58 18.45
CA SER A 561 -14.92 25.80 18.07
C SER A 561 -14.76 26.97 19.04
N GLY A 562 -13.99 26.82 20.11
CA GLY A 562 -13.92 27.80 21.18
C GLY A 562 -12.71 27.63 22.09
N PRO A 563 -12.54 28.54 23.08
CA PRO A 563 -11.35 28.59 23.92
C PRO A 563 -11.34 27.53 25.03
N GLN A 564 -12.37 26.69 25.13
CA GLN A 564 -12.51 25.79 26.28
C GLN A 564 -11.53 24.62 26.19
N VAL A 565 -10.91 24.29 27.33
CA VAL A 565 -9.98 23.16 27.48
C VAL A 565 -10.34 22.34 28.72
N ALA A 566 -10.21 21.02 28.60
CA ALA A 566 -10.43 20.08 29.68
C ALA A 566 -9.11 19.72 30.38
N ARG A 567 -9.04 19.96 31.69
CA ARG A 567 -7.85 19.82 32.52
C ARG A 567 -8.14 18.89 33.68
N HIS A 568 -7.36 17.83 33.82
CA HIS A 568 -7.52 16.88 34.91
C HIS A 568 -6.59 17.20 36.06
N PHE A 569 -7.14 17.39 37.24
CA PHE A 569 -6.41 17.60 38.47
C PHE A 569 -6.53 16.35 39.34
N SER A 570 -5.38 15.74 39.62
CA SER A 570 -5.27 14.65 40.60
C SER A 570 -4.74 15.24 41.90
N SER A 571 -5.54 15.18 42.96
CA SER A 571 -5.16 15.60 44.31
C SER A 571 -5.45 14.49 45.31
N ARG A 572 -4.52 14.24 46.23
CA ARG A 572 -4.74 13.28 47.32
C ARG A 572 -5.90 13.68 48.23
N ASP A 573 -6.14 14.98 48.38
CA ASP A 573 -7.11 15.52 49.33
C ASP A 573 -8.50 15.71 48.71
N THR A 574 -8.56 16.09 47.43
CA THR A 574 -9.82 16.43 46.74
C THR A 574 -10.27 15.39 45.73
N GLY A 575 -9.48 14.34 45.51
CA GLY A 575 -9.71 13.33 44.50
C GLY A 575 -9.39 13.83 43.09
N ASP A 576 -9.73 13.00 42.10
CA ASP A 576 -9.63 13.32 40.69
C ASP A 576 -10.81 14.20 40.26
N ARG A 577 -10.53 15.36 39.67
CA ARG A 577 -11.54 16.27 39.12
C ARG A 577 -11.14 16.75 37.74
N LEU A 578 -12.14 16.93 36.86
CA LEU A 578 -11.95 17.48 35.53
C LEU A 578 -12.48 18.91 35.50
N GLU A 579 -11.61 19.86 35.24
CA GLU A 579 -11.92 21.29 35.17
C GLU A 579 -12.03 21.72 33.71
N ILE A 580 -13.06 22.49 33.39
CA ILE A 580 -13.22 23.15 32.10
C ILE A 580 -12.85 24.61 32.29
N GLY A 581 -11.82 25.06 31.59
CA GLY A 581 -11.34 26.43 31.66
C GLY A 581 -11.13 27.06 30.30
N ASP A 582 -11.05 28.37 30.27
CA ASP A 582 -10.66 29.16 29.10
C ASP A 582 -9.14 29.04 28.88
N ALA A 583 -8.73 28.65 27.68
CA ALA A 583 -7.34 28.43 27.30
C ALA A 583 -6.49 29.69 27.50
N ASP A 584 -7.03 30.85 27.11
CA ASP A 584 -6.34 32.14 27.13
C ASP A 584 -6.40 32.81 28.49
N ARG A 585 -7.62 32.91 29.04
CA ARG A 585 -7.86 33.72 30.24
C ARG A 585 -7.46 33.02 31.52
N ASP A 586 -7.23 31.72 31.44
CA ASP A 586 -7.01 30.86 32.60
C ASP A 586 -8.12 30.94 33.66
N THR A 587 -9.34 31.22 33.20
CA THR A 587 -10.51 31.27 34.07
C THR A 587 -11.20 29.91 34.08
N LEU A 588 -11.48 29.41 35.28
CA LEU A 588 -12.30 28.22 35.46
C LEU A 588 -13.74 28.55 35.07
N ALA A 589 -14.29 27.84 34.08
CA ALA A 589 -15.69 27.96 33.73
C ALA A 589 -16.54 27.13 34.72
N PHE A 590 -16.22 25.84 34.86
CA PHE A 590 -16.88 24.94 35.79
C PHE A 590 -16.05 23.66 35.99
N THR A 591 -16.39 22.92 37.04
CA THR A 591 -15.78 21.61 37.35
C THR A 591 -16.80 20.51 37.08
N LEU A 592 -16.38 19.49 36.33
CA LEU A 592 -17.19 18.30 36.10
C LEU A 592 -17.12 17.41 37.33
N THR A 593 -18.30 17.05 37.83
CA THR A 593 -18.45 16.15 38.98
C THR A 593 -18.72 14.72 38.50
N ASN A 594 -18.45 13.73 39.36
CA ASN A 594 -18.69 12.31 39.08
C ASN A 594 -18.03 11.79 37.78
N THR A 595 -16.85 12.33 37.49
CA THR A 595 -16.13 12.00 36.26
C THR A 595 -15.67 10.56 36.24
N GLY A 596 -15.40 9.93 37.39
CA GLY A 596 -14.90 8.54 37.45
C GLY A 596 -13.67 8.31 36.56
N LEU A 597 -12.99 9.39 36.20
CA LEU A 597 -11.77 9.37 35.42
C LEU A 597 -10.68 8.91 36.37
N GLU A 598 -10.46 7.61 36.44
CA GLU A 598 -9.16 7.18 36.94
C GLU A 598 -8.09 7.69 35.99
N SER A 599 -6.99 8.19 36.57
CA SER A 599 -5.69 8.57 35.97
C SER A 599 -5.03 7.47 35.07
N THR A 600 -5.83 6.60 34.45
CA THR A 600 -5.42 5.68 33.41
C THR A 600 -4.75 6.43 32.28
N LYS A 601 -3.69 5.83 31.74
CA LYS A 601 -2.82 6.34 30.66
C LYS A 601 -3.54 6.49 29.31
N MET A 602 -4.86 6.62 29.32
CA MET A 602 -5.66 6.81 28.11
C MET A 602 -5.32 8.19 27.55
N GLY A 603 -5.23 8.30 26.22
CA GLY A 603 -4.96 9.55 25.51
C GLY A 603 -6.09 10.59 25.68
N PRO A 604 -6.30 11.51 24.73
CA PRO A 604 -7.40 12.46 24.82
C PRO A 604 -8.73 11.69 24.98
N SER A 605 -9.30 11.75 26.18
CA SER A 605 -10.51 11.01 26.55
C SER A 605 -11.73 11.90 26.68
N VAL A 606 -11.58 13.19 26.37
CA VAL A 606 -12.63 14.21 26.45
C VAL A 606 -12.80 14.86 25.07
N VAL A 607 -14.04 14.89 24.59
CA VAL A 607 -14.42 15.60 23.37
C VAL A 607 -15.49 16.63 23.65
N PHE A 608 -15.47 17.72 22.90
CA PHE A 608 -16.48 18.76 22.96
C PHE A 608 -17.50 18.53 21.85
N LEU A 609 -18.76 18.41 22.24
CA LEU A 609 -19.91 18.37 21.35
C LEU A 609 -20.52 19.79 21.27
N GLY A 610 -21.56 19.98 20.47
CA GLY A 610 -22.18 21.30 20.31
C GLY A 610 -22.69 21.90 21.63
N THR A 611 -23.40 21.12 22.44
CA THR A 611 -24.01 21.53 23.72
C THR A 611 -23.53 20.72 24.93
N GLU A 612 -22.80 19.64 24.70
CA GLU A 612 -22.28 18.75 25.75
C GLU A 612 -20.76 18.54 25.66
N ILE A 613 -20.17 18.05 26.74
CA ILE A 613 -18.80 17.52 26.78
C ILE A 613 -18.95 16.03 27.03
N ALA A 614 -18.30 15.19 26.23
CA ALA A 614 -18.35 13.74 26.41
C ALA A 614 -16.98 13.19 26.80
N ALA A 615 -16.95 12.20 27.68
CA ALA A 615 -15.72 11.53 28.08
C ALA A 615 -15.91 10.04 28.33
N LEU A 616 -14.83 9.28 28.16
CA LEU A 616 -14.76 7.88 28.54
C LEU A 616 -14.50 7.74 30.04
N VAL A 617 -15.34 6.97 30.73
CA VAL A 617 -15.33 6.83 32.19
C VAL A 617 -15.42 5.35 32.57
N ARG A 618 -14.60 4.91 33.53
CA ARG A 618 -14.80 3.59 34.17
C ARG A 618 -15.61 3.79 35.46
N ASP A 619 -16.83 3.27 35.46
CA ASP A 619 -17.70 3.39 36.63
C ASP A 619 -17.51 2.20 37.57
N ARG A 620 -16.93 2.45 38.75
CA ARG A 620 -16.77 1.45 39.82
C ARG A 620 -18.08 1.10 40.52
N THR A 621 -19.10 1.95 40.42
CA THR A 621 -20.37 1.77 41.15
C THR A 621 -21.31 0.77 40.46
N LEU A 622 -21.09 0.49 39.17
CA LEU A 622 -21.95 -0.37 38.35
C LEU A 622 -21.44 -1.82 38.19
N GLY A 623 -20.51 -2.27 39.06
CA GLY A 623 -19.95 -3.63 39.05
C GLY A 623 -18.50 -3.68 38.53
N PRO A 624 -18.06 -4.77 37.86
CA PRO A 624 -16.67 -4.92 37.45
C PRO A 624 -16.29 -3.86 36.39
N TYR A 625 -15.62 -2.77 36.81
CA TYR A 625 -14.89 -1.77 36.00
C TYR A 625 -15.38 -1.55 34.56
N ARG A 626 -16.69 -1.36 34.38
CA ARG A 626 -17.27 -1.22 33.04
C ARG A 626 -17.00 0.15 32.46
N LEU A 627 -16.67 0.17 31.18
CA LEU A 627 -16.43 1.40 30.43
C LEU A 627 -17.76 1.99 29.95
N HIS A 628 -17.93 3.29 30.18
CA HIS A 628 -19.06 4.10 29.75
C HIS A 628 -18.58 5.35 29.01
N VAL A 629 -19.41 5.86 28.09
CA VAL A 629 -19.32 7.25 27.66
C VAL A 629 -20.27 8.06 28.52
N ARG A 630 -19.78 9.10 29.17
CA ARG A 630 -20.61 10.04 29.93
C ARG A 630 -20.57 11.40 29.27
N SER A 631 -21.65 12.16 29.38
CA SER A 631 -21.69 13.55 28.95
C SER A 631 -22.16 14.50 30.04
N TRP A 632 -21.75 15.76 29.90
CA TRP A 632 -22.10 16.87 30.79
C TRP A 632 -22.51 18.09 29.96
N SER A 633 -23.42 18.90 30.47
CA SER A 633 -23.81 20.16 29.83
C SER A 633 -22.63 21.13 29.76
N ARG A 634 -22.44 21.78 28.60
CA ARG A 634 -21.44 22.85 28.42
C ARG A 634 -21.80 24.15 29.14
N GLU A 635 -23.05 24.32 29.54
CA GLU A 635 -23.52 25.55 30.19
C GLU A 635 -23.08 25.61 31.66
N ASN A 636 -23.13 24.47 32.36
CA ASN A 636 -22.95 24.44 33.81
C ASN A 636 -22.19 23.21 34.34
N GLY A 637 -21.74 22.29 33.47
CA GLY A 637 -21.04 21.08 33.87
C GLY A 637 -21.90 20.03 34.56
N ALA A 638 -23.24 20.17 34.55
CA ALA A 638 -24.14 19.18 35.13
C ALA A 638 -24.09 17.87 34.31
N PRO A 639 -24.08 16.68 34.95
CA PRO A 639 -24.20 15.41 34.23
C PRO A 639 -25.46 15.37 33.37
N ALA A 640 -25.32 14.97 32.11
CA ALA A 640 -26.40 14.95 31.12
C ALA A 640 -26.83 13.53 30.78
N SER A 641 -25.91 12.70 30.28
CA SER A 641 -26.22 11.32 29.88
C SER A 641 -25.05 10.35 30.12
N ALA A 642 -25.34 9.05 30.10
CA ALA A 642 -24.34 7.99 30.19
C ALA A 642 -24.77 6.80 29.33
N GLN A 643 -23.85 6.28 28.53
CA GLN A 643 -24.06 5.15 27.65
C GLN A 643 -23.03 4.05 27.94
N PRO A 644 -23.42 2.77 27.99
CA PRO A 644 -22.46 1.67 28.10
C PRO A 644 -21.62 1.53 26.82
N VAL A 645 -20.34 1.18 26.97
CA VAL A 645 -19.45 0.84 25.84
C VAL A 645 -19.33 -0.67 25.70
N GLU A 646 -19.12 -1.35 26.83
CA GLU A 646 -18.93 -2.79 26.90
C GLU A 646 -20.28 -3.52 27.03
N THR A 647 -20.46 -4.57 26.24
CA THR A 647 -21.65 -5.43 26.29
C THR A 647 -21.25 -6.89 26.55
N GLY A 648 -21.94 -7.55 27.48
CA GLY A 648 -21.60 -8.92 27.86
C GLY A 648 -20.19 -9.05 28.45
N ASP A 649 -19.35 -9.86 27.78
CA ASP A 649 -17.97 -10.16 28.16
C ASP A 649 -16.92 -9.35 27.36
N GLU A 650 -17.35 -8.40 26.52
CA GLU A 650 -16.43 -7.52 25.81
C GLU A 650 -15.66 -6.65 26.79
N TYR A 651 -14.31 -6.66 26.70
CA TYR A 651 -13.45 -5.83 27.55
C TYR A 651 -12.60 -4.89 26.69
N CYS A 652 -12.83 -3.59 26.85
CA CYS A 652 -12.21 -2.54 26.07
C CYS A 652 -10.96 -2.05 26.79
N GLN A 653 -9.78 -2.45 26.30
CA GLN A 653 -8.51 -2.16 26.99
C GLN A 653 -7.98 -0.77 26.67
N SER A 654 -7.95 -0.42 25.38
CA SER A 654 -7.44 0.86 24.89
C SER A 654 -8.56 1.59 24.14
N PRO A 655 -9.54 2.18 24.86
CA PRO A 655 -10.60 2.94 24.22
C PRO A 655 -10.06 4.26 23.67
N THR A 656 -10.53 4.65 22.49
CA THR A 656 -10.35 5.99 21.92
C THR A 656 -11.71 6.57 21.57
N ILE A 657 -11.89 7.87 21.77
CA ILE A 657 -13.12 8.59 21.47
C ILE A 657 -12.88 9.51 20.27
N VAL A 658 -13.81 9.52 19.31
CA VAL A 658 -13.67 10.27 18.04
C VAL A 658 -14.98 10.96 17.72
N THR A 659 -14.95 12.27 17.49
CA THR A 659 -16.12 12.99 16.98
C THR A 659 -16.13 12.94 15.45
N ALA A 660 -17.16 12.34 14.88
CA ALA A 660 -17.41 12.25 13.45
C ALA A 660 -18.69 13.03 13.10
N ALA A 661 -18.93 13.27 11.81
CA ALA A 661 -20.20 13.83 11.36
C ALA A 661 -21.36 12.93 11.83
N SER A 662 -22.38 13.52 12.46
CA SER A 662 -23.57 12.85 13.05
C SER A 662 -23.34 11.85 14.19
N ALA A 663 -22.10 11.49 14.55
CA ALA A 663 -21.84 10.48 15.57
C ALA A 663 -20.63 10.78 16.45
N LEU A 664 -20.74 10.34 17.70
CA LEU A 664 -19.60 10.12 18.56
C LEU A 664 -19.20 8.65 18.46
N LEU A 665 -17.95 8.37 18.13
CA LEU A 665 -17.43 7.02 18.02
C LEU A 665 -16.60 6.66 19.24
N VAL A 666 -16.74 5.43 19.70
CA VAL A 666 -15.79 4.79 20.61
C VAL A 666 -15.14 3.63 19.91
N VAL A 667 -13.82 3.66 19.83
CA VAL A 667 -12.98 2.62 19.24
C VAL A 667 -12.39 1.80 20.38
N CYS A 668 -12.79 0.54 20.46
CA CYS A 668 -12.32 -0.42 21.43
C CYS A 668 -11.28 -1.35 20.82
N SER A 669 -10.01 -1.09 21.16
CA SER A 669 -8.89 -1.94 20.78
C SER A 669 -8.58 -2.96 21.88
N PRO A 670 -8.45 -4.26 21.54
CA PRO A 670 -8.07 -5.29 22.49
C PRO A 670 -6.56 -5.23 22.80
N LEU A 671 -6.13 -5.94 23.85
CA LEU A 671 -4.69 -6.10 24.16
C LEU A 671 -4.01 -7.13 23.28
N ARG A 672 -4.76 -8.17 22.92
CA ARG A 672 -4.35 -9.25 22.04
C ARG A 672 -5.13 -9.10 20.74
N TYR A 673 -4.51 -8.41 19.79
CA TYR A 673 -5.12 -8.09 18.51
C TYR A 673 -5.47 -9.34 17.70
N ASP A 674 -4.78 -10.45 17.95
CA ASP A 674 -4.92 -11.77 17.31
C ASP A 674 -6.08 -12.60 17.84
N GLU A 675 -6.54 -12.35 19.06
CA GLU A 675 -7.60 -13.13 19.69
C GLU A 675 -8.96 -12.43 19.64
N GLN A 676 -8.98 -11.09 19.66
CA GLN A 676 -10.19 -10.31 19.85
C GLN A 676 -10.40 -9.29 18.74
N PRO A 677 -11.66 -9.03 18.34
CA PRO A 677 -11.96 -8.03 17.33
C PRO A 677 -11.76 -6.61 17.87
N THR A 678 -11.33 -5.70 17.00
CA THR A 678 -11.47 -4.26 17.27
C THR A 678 -12.93 -3.87 17.03
N THR A 679 -13.54 -3.14 17.97
CA THR A 679 -14.95 -2.78 17.89
C THR A 679 -15.12 -1.27 17.80
N VAL A 680 -15.85 -0.79 16.81
CA VAL A 680 -16.21 0.63 16.65
C VAL A 680 -17.69 0.79 16.98
N ILE A 681 -18.00 1.66 17.94
CA ILE A 681 -19.36 1.86 18.47
C ILE A 681 -19.77 3.29 18.16
N GLY A 682 -20.90 3.47 17.48
CA GLY A 682 -21.42 4.79 17.12
C GLY A 682 -22.60 5.21 17.99
N TYR A 683 -22.49 6.39 18.61
CA TYR A 683 -23.56 7.03 19.37
C TYR A 683 -24.10 8.23 18.58
N THR A 684 -25.38 8.21 18.23
CA THR A 684 -26.01 9.23 17.38
C THR A 684 -27.15 9.91 18.12
N ALA A 685 -27.16 11.24 18.15
CA ALA A 685 -28.31 11.97 18.68
C ALA A 685 -29.54 11.71 17.79
N GLU A 686 -30.72 11.52 18.40
CA GLU A 686 -31.95 11.49 17.60
C GLU A 686 -32.10 12.84 16.88
N PRO A 687 -32.46 12.85 15.58
CA PRO A 687 -32.77 14.09 14.89
C PRO A 687 -33.90 14.80 15.64
N ALA A 688 -33.74 16.11 15.89
CA ALA A 688 -34.80 16.92 16.46
C ALA A 688 -36.05 16.77 15.57
N ARG A 689 -37.11 16.20 16.14
CA ARG A 689 -38.38 15.96 15.44
C ARG A 689 -39.13 17.24 15.13
#